data_AF-A0A367B1Z8-F1
#
_entry.id   AF-A0A367B1Z8-F1
#
_cell.length_a   1.000
_cell.length_b   1.000
_cell.length_c   1.000
_cell.angle_alpha   90.00
_cell.angle_beta   90.00
_cell.angle_gamma   90.00
#
_symmetry.space_group_name_H-M   'P 1'
#
loop_
_entity.id
_entity.type
_entity.pdbx_description
1 polymer ?
#
loop_
_entity_poly.entity_id
_entity_poly.type
_entity_poly.pdbx_seq_one_letter_code
_entity_poly.pdbx_strand_id
1 'polypeptide(L)'
;MSFPHAWDGRDATDGGRRVPGPVLDTVGTDMHSAVVPPGTLHHRVTAALSNWQLDDAEQLLQGVERDPSPYVAAVPADDAMEDAPHSLGRAWADTLRAELLVRRLRLAGFTLVGDPVSSDSSTEPALDLHAGVAELLDGTGVEADPRSEQASRAALAIALVRSAKAAFDAADDDLQRAAGLARHARIELLSRRIDAAMDEAVEAASLLDPALPPGVLLVDTLSTLAGVLADLELMPLALDYQRRAHETALAAAADPEVLEPDAADPDVLVAVAATRLGELCAELGEGLLDDGAPESAAPYFAEARQLAEQALVQLPPDASGIVPAQIVHGWALVGMGEQAAAIGPLRAAVRLSCAAADRARLASAQLALGRALRRQGDGRAADEHLVAALDLATEHGLPRVRRASLRELCTLHADLNDAERALPYLQAYLSDELDRVDERRTRWVELFGRRKSLLETERAAGQLRRQAYEDPLTHLPNRRYAEARLDGLLAAGDVPALAVVDVDRFKSINDAIGHPGGDAVLRVVGELLVAGVRDTDEVCRWAGDEFVILLPETTSEQAERALERIRASVVGYPWSELGLDVPVTISAGIASATRGDDRKTLFAAADGVLYDAKRSGRDRVVRLSAVTQTRAPASPLDAHFGPAPDRRTEDGPQQEAAALAPVPPSPLDDALRAVTAVREEEPGFASLLDRPHAPLGAERPAEPLLGPLPGTPAVEDAEPGVVEDAVIEDAVLEDVVVEDAEPVVLGTVAGAVETDVVWATGRSTEQVLTLVREARREHPDRPVLVLRAVPETLVALATEHGGETTMDAAASAAAVGPVPEPSGRVTVLCSGGADTPVAAEAAFVARIAGTEVVRIDDVAGSRTRNLFADRTVFDDTDCLVVVAGMEASLATMVGSLTDVPVVAVPTSTGQPSAFGGLGALMTMLTAATPGMTVSNIDNGYSAGVFAARVARRSGRTR
;
A
#
# COMPACT_ATOMS: atom_id res chain seq x y z
N MET A 1 -56.84 28.90 -39.37
CA MET A 1 -57.76 28.12 -38.52
C MET A 1 -56.89 27.31 -37.58
N SER A 2 -56.91 27.37 -36.25
CA SER A 2 -57.51 28.25 -35.25
C SER A 2 -56.75 27.96 -33.94
N PHE A 3 -56.37 28.98 -33.18
CA PHE A 3 -56.11 28.92 -31.72
C PHE A 3 -57.46 28.69 -30.97
N PRO A 4 -57.57 28.65 -29.60
CA PRO A 4 -56.73 28.16 -28.47
C PRO A 4 -57.57 27.39 -27.38
N HIS A 5 -56.96 26.93 -26.27
CA HIS A 5 -57.44 26.93 -24.85
C HIS A 5 -56.46 26.12 -23.96
N ALA A 6 -55.67 26.73 -23.05
CA ALA A 6 -55.94 27.14 -21.64
C ALA A 6 -55.87 25.95 -20.64
N TRP A 7 -54.86 25.88 -19.74
CA TRP A 7 -54.89 26.28 -18.30
C TRP A 7 -55.98 25.50 -17.50
N ASP A 8 -55.71 24.73 -16.43
CA ASP A 8 -55.01 25.06 -15.18
C ASP A 8 -54.59 23.79 -14.39
N GLY A 9 -53.56 23.93 -13.55
CA GLY A 9 -53.17 22.91 -12.58
C GLY A 9 -51.81 23.17 -11.93
N ARG A 10 -51.60 24.37 -11.39
CA ARG A 10 -50.55 24.59 -10.36
C ARG A 10 -51.11 24.11 -9.03
N ASP A 11 -50.52 23.07 -8.48
CA ASP A 11 -50.37 22.97 -7.03
C ASP A 11 -48.92 23.32 -6.68
N ALA A 12 -48.80 24.36 -5.87
CA ALA A 12 -47.57 24.84 -5.31
C ALA A 12 -47.38 24.16 -3.95
N THR A 13 -46.47 23.19 -3.88
CA THR A 13 -45.64 22.83 -2.70
C THR A 13 -44.83 21.58 -3.06
N ASP A 14 -43.67 21.73 -3.70
CA ASP A 14 -42.42 21.06 -3.29
C ASP A 14 -41.26 21.55 -4.17
N GLY A 15 -40.13 21.87 -3.54
CA GLY A 15 -38.98 22.52 -4.17
C GLY A 15 -38.14 21.57 -4.99
N GLY A 16 -38.42 21.48 -6.28
CA GLY A 16 -37.55 21.10 -7.40
C GLY A 16 -36.25 20.31 -7.14
N ARG A 17 -36.34 18.98 -7.07
CA ARG A 17 -35.30 18.09 -7.61
C ARG A 17 -35.54 17.93 -9.11
N ARG A 18 -34.69 18.52 -9.95
CA ARG A 18 -34.61 18.15 -11.38
C ARG A 18 -33.93 16.78 -11.45
N VAL A 19 -34.72 15.74 -11.63
CA VAL A 19 -34.23 14.43 -12.06
C VAL A 19 -33.83 14.55 -13.54
N PRO A 20 -32.58 14.26 -13.95
CA PRO A 20 -32.24 14.14 -15.36
C PRO A 20 -33.05 12.96 -15.95
N GLY A 21 -33.74 13.19 -17.07
CA GLY A 21 -34.62 12.20 -17.69
C GLY A 21 -33.88 10.91 -18.12
N PRO A 22 -34.63 9.81 -18.34
CA PRO A 22 -34.03 8.55 -18.76
C PRO A 22 -33.56 8.69 -20.21
N VAL A 23 -32.24 8.69 -20.41
CA VAL A 23 -31.66 8.38 -21.73
C VAL A 23 -31.80 6.86 -21.87
N LEU A 24 -32.77 6.44 -22.67
CA LEU A 24 -32.96 5.05 -23.05
C LEU A 24 -31.93 4.71 -24.13
N ASP A 25 -30.94 3.90 -23.78
CA ASP A 25 -30.02 3.30 -24.74
C ASP A 25 -30.72 2.21 -25.58
N THR A 26 -30.17 2.00 -26.76
CA THR A 26 -30.72 1.28 -27.91
C THR A 26 -30.80 -0.25 -27.73
N VAL A 27 -31.42 -0.89 -28.73
CA VAL A 27 -32.01 -2.23 -28.67
C VAL A 27 -30.98 -3.37 -28.62
N GLY A 28 -31.01 -4.15 -27.54
CA GLY A 28 -30.89 -5.62 -27.60
C GLY A 28 -29.47 -6.22 -27.66
N THR A 29 -28.54 -5.78 -26.81
CA THR A 29 -27.33 -6.50 -26.31
C THR A 29 -26.48 -5.60 -25.38
N ASP A 30 -26.77 -4.29 -25.37
CA ASP A 30 -25.94 -3.21 -24.79
C ASP A 30 -25.84 -3.15 -23.25
N MET A 31 -26.75 -3.76 -22.49
CA MET A 31 -26.76 -3.65 -21.02
C MET A 31 -25.50 -4.23 -20.36
N HIS A 32 -24.85 -5.24 -20.96
CA HIS A 32 -23.62 -5.81 -20.44
C HIS A 32 -22.40 -4.93 -20.75
N SER A 33 -22.37 -4.25 -21.91
CA SER A 33 -21.32 -3.30 -22.28
C SER A 33 -21.30 -2.10 -21.33
N ALA A 34 -22.47 -1.61 -20.92
CA ALA A 34 -22.59 -0.50 -19.96
C ALA A 34 -22.06 -0.81 -18.53
N VAL A 35 -21.90 -2.09 -18.18
CA VAL A 35 -21.40 -2.54 -16.86
C VAL A 35 -19.90 -2.80 -16.85
N VAL A 36 -19.30 -3.05 -18.01
CA VAL A 36 -17.84 -3.13 -18.20
C VAL A 36 -17.30 -1.70 -18.27
N PRO A 37 -16.27 -1.31 -17.50
CA PRO A 37 -15.67 0.01 -17.64
C PRO A 37 -15.10 0.21 -19.05
N PRO A 38 -15.29 1.39 -19.69
CA PRO A 38 -15.77 2.67 -19.12
C PRO A 38 -17.28 2.90 -19.14
N GLY A 39 -18.09 1.83 -19.15
CA GLY A 39 -19.55 1.91 -19.26
C GLY A 39 -20.23 2.84 -18.25
N THR A 40 -21.24 3.56 -18.71
CA THR A 40 -21.93 4.61 -17.94
C THR A 40 -22.65 4.06 -16.70
N LEU A 41 -23.21 2.85 -16.79
CA LEU A 41 -23.85 2.18 -15.67
C LEU A 41 -22.82 1.79 -14.60
N HIS A 42 -21.65 1.29 -15.01
CA HIS A 42 -20.54 1.03 -14.10
C HIS A 42 -20.21 2.26 -13.26
N HIS A 43 -19.93 3.40 -13.92
CA HIS A 43 -19.57 4.64 -13.23
C HIS A 43 -20.65 5.12 -12.26
N ARG A 44 -21.94 5.03 -12.64
CA ARG A 44 -23.06 5.42 -11.77
C ARG A 44 -23.17 4.54 -10.53
N VAL A 45 -23.00 3.22 -10.70
CA VAL A 45 -23.03 2.28 -9.56
C VAL A 45 -21.84 2.50 -8.65
N THR A 46 -20.62 2.63 -9.19
CA THR A 46 -19.41 2.91 -8.39
C THR A 46 -19.53 4.23 -7.64
N ALA A 47 -20.12 5.28 -8.24
CA ALA A 47 -20.39 6.55 -7.57
C ALA A 47 -21.40 6.40 -6.43
N ALA A 48 -22.52 5.69 -6.66
CA ALA A 48 -23.52 5.43 -5.63
C ALA A 48 -22.94 4.61 -4.46
N LEU A 49 -22.17 3.56 -4.77
CA LEU A 49 -21.46 2.76 -3.77
C LEU A 49 -20.48 3.63 -2.96
N SER A 50 -19.63 4.41 -3.62
CA SER A 50 -18.68 5.31 -2.96
C SER A 50 -19.36 6.30 -2.00
N ASN A 51 -20.57 6.76 -2.36
CA ASN A 51 -21.39 7.68 -1.56
C ASN A 51 -22.29 6.99 -0.53
N TRP A 52 -22.20 5.67 -0.37
CA TRP A 52 -23.07 4.87 0.50
C TRP A 52 -24.57 5.00 0.19
N GLN A 53 -24.92 5.34 -1.06
CA GLN A 53 -26.28 5.35 -1.58
C GLN A 53 -26.66 3.91 -2.01
N LEU A 54 -26.74 3.02 -1.03
CA LEU A 54 -26.86 1.57 -1.28
C LEU A 54 -28.17 1.20 -1.98
N ASP A 55 -29.27 1.90 -1.65
CA ASP A 55 -30.56 1.68 -2.31
C ASP A 55 -30.54 2.14 -3.78
N ASP A 56 -29.89 3.27 -4.08
CA ASP A 56 -29.71 3.75 -5.46
C ASP A 56 -28.81 2.78 -6.25
N ALA A 57 -27.71 2.31 -5.65
CA ALA A 57 -26.83 1.31 -6.27
C ALA A 57 -27.57 0.01 -6.56
N GLU A 58 -28.42 -0.45 -5.62
CA GLU A 58 -29.26 -1.63 -5.82
C GLU A 58 -30.26 -1.41 -6.96
N GLN A 59 -30.93 -0.26 -7.00
CA GLN A 59 -31.89 0.08 -8.05
C GLN A 59 -31.21 0.13 -9.43
N LEU A 60 -30.00 0.68 -9.52
CA LEU A 60 -29.21 0.69 -10.75
C LEU A 60 -28.85 -0.72 -11.23
N LEU A 61 -28.59 -1.65 -10.30
CA LEU A 61 -28.22 -3.03 -10.58
C LEU A 61 -29.42 -3.96 -10.85
N GLN A 62 -30.66 -3.54 -10.58
CA GLN A 62 -31.87 -4.36 -10.76
C GLN A 62 -32.13 -4.79 -12.22
N GLY A 63 -31.68 -4.00 -13.20
CA GLY A 63 -31.89 -4.25 -14.63
C GLY A 63 -30.83 -5.12 -15.31
N VAL A 64 -29.70 -5.39 -14.66
CA VAL A 64 -28.61 -6.22 -15.21
C VAL A 64 -29.01 -7.69 -15.06
N GLU A 65 -29.07 -8.46 -16.16
CA GLU A 65 -29.61 -9.83 -16.20
C GLU A 65 -29.24 -10.66 -14.96
N ARG A 66 -30.27 -11.26 -14.36
CA ARG A 66 -30.17 -12.21 -13.25
C ARG A 66 -30.15 -13.61 -13.84
N ASP A 67 -28.98 -14.07 -14.27
CA ASP A 67 -28.79 -15.52 -14.37
C ASP A 67 -28.99 -16.14 -12.97
N PRO A 68 -29.45 -17.40 -12.88
CA PRO A 68 -29.69 -18.04 -11.60
C PRO A 68 -28.40 -18.00 -10.75
N SER A 69 -28.60 -17.77 -9.44
CA SER A 69 -27.53 -17.74 -8.44
C SER A 69 -26.56 -18.90 -8.65
N PRO A 70 -25.24 -18.74 -8.43
CA PRO A 70 -24.27 -19.83 -8.56
C PRO A 70 -24.57 -21.05 -7.66
N TYR A 71 -25.49 -20.90 -6.71
CA TYR A 71 -26.00 -21.97 -5.87
C TYR A 71 -27.17 -22.75 -6.51
N VAL A 72 -27.87 -22.20 -7.49
CA VAL A 72 -28.94 -22.91 -8.19
C VAL A 72 -28.32 -23.87 -9.19
N ALA A 73 -28.55 -25.17 -9.01
CA ALA A 73 -28.11 -26.20 -9.95
C ALA A 73 -28.62 -25.87 -11.36
N ALA A 74 -27.70 -25.75 -12.32
CA ALA A 74 -28.07 -25.57 -13.72
C ALA A 74 -28.97 -26.74 -14.15
N VAL A 75 -30.19 -26.42 -14.60
CA VAL A 75 -31.02 -27.42 -15.28
C VAL A 75 -30.27 -27.77 -16.56
N PRO A 76 -29.89 -29.04 -16.80
CA PRO A 76 -29.21 -29.41 -18.03
C PRO A 76 -30.20 -29.14 -19.17
N ALA A 77 -29.93 -28.08 -19.95
CA ALA A 77 -30.60 -27.88 -21.22
C ALA A 77 -30.00 -28.90 -22.20
N ASP A 78 -30.84 -29.76 -22.77
CA ASP A 78 -30.48 -30.88 -23.65
C ASP A 78 -29.76 -30.50 -24.97
N ASP A 79 -29.27 -29.27 -25.12
CA ASP A 79 -28.55 -28.78 -26.31
C ASP A 79 -27.50 -27.66 -26.01
N ALA A 80 -26.99 -27.55 -24.78
CA ALA A 80 -25.92 -26.59 -24.48
C ALA A 80 -24.55 -27.20 -24.79
N MET A 81 -23.85 -26.64 -25.79
CA MET A 81 -22.43 -26.87 -26.00
C MET A 81 -21.66 -26.66 -24.68
N GLU A 82 -20.83 -27.63 -24.31
CA GLU A 82 -19.73 -27.43 -23.35
C GLU A 82 -18.90 -26.20 -23.81
N ASP A 83 -18.56 -25.32 -22.87
CA ASP A 83 -17.85 -24.03 -23.04
C ASP A 83 -18.65 -22.82 -23.53
N ALA A 84 -19.62 -22.35 -22.73
CA ALA A 84 -20.05 -20.95 -22.82
C ALA A 84 -19.03 -20.06 -22.06
N PRO A 85 -18.31 -19.13 -22.73
CA PRO A 85 -17.34 -18.27 -22.07
C PRO A 85 -18.02 -17.44 -20.98
N HIS A 86 -17.41 -17.39 -19.79
CA HIS A 86 -17.86 -16.50 -18.72
C HIS A 86 -17.88 -15.06 -19.25
N SER A 87 -19.06 -14.46 -19.37
CA SER A 87 -19.20 -13.08 -19.84
C SER A 87 -18.48 -12.11 -18.89
N LEU A 88 -17.48 -11.40 -19.39
CA LEU A 88 -16.76 -10.35 -18.66
C LEU A 88 -17.73 -9.32 -18.04
N GLY A 89 -18.81 -8.98 -18.74
CA GLY A 89 -19.87 -8.10 -18.22
C GLY A 89 -20.55 -8.64 -16.95
N ARG A 90 -20.71 -9.97 -16.86
CA ARG A 90 -21.22 -10.62 -15.64
C ARG A 90 -20.20 -10.54 -14.49
N ALA A 91 -18.91 -10.74 -14.77
CA ALA A 91 -17.86 -10.61 -13.76
C ALA A 91 -17.83 -9.21 -13.14
N TRP A 92 -17.98 -8.18 -13.97
CA TRP A 92 -18.10 -6.79 -13.52
C TRP A 92 -19.35 -6.55 -12.68
N ALA A 93 -20.51 -7.05 -13.13
CA ALA A 93 -21.77 -6.93 -12.39
C ALA A 93 -21.69 -7.60 -11.00
N ASP A 94 -21.11 -8.81 -10.96
CA ASP A 94 -20.97 -9.60 -9.74
C ASP A 94 -20.01 -8.91 -8.75
N THR A 95 -18.95 -8.26 -9.24
CA THR A 95 -18.04 -7.46 -8.41
C THR A 95 -18.76 -6.26 -7.77
N LEU A 96 -19.58 -5.52 -8.54
CA LEU A 96 -20.35 -4.38 -8.02
C LEU A 96 -21.42 -4.83 -7.00
N ARG A 97 -22.08 -5.96 -7.26
CA ARG A 97 -23.06 -6.56 -6.32
C ARG A 97 -22.39 -7.05 -5.04
N ALA A 98 -21.21 -7.67 -5.15
CA ALA A 98 -20.45 -8.10 -3.98
C ALA A 98 -20.07 -6.90 -3.10
N GLU A 99 -19.58 -5.80 -3.68
CA GLU A 99 -19.26 -4.59 -2.93
C GLU A 99 -20.50 -4.00 -2.24
N LEU A 100 -21.65 -3.94 -2.93
CA LEU A 100 -22.93 -3.51 -2.35
C LEU A 100 -23.29 -4.33 -1.12
N LEU A 101 -23.23 -5.67 -1.21
CA LEU A 101 -23.55 -6.58 -0.12
C LEU A 101 -22.59 -6.42 1.06
N VAL A 102 -21.28 -6.27 0.80
CA VAL A 102 -20.27 -6.04 1.84
C VAL A 102 -20.55 -4.73 2.59
N ARG A 103 -20.91 -3.66 1.88
CA ARG A 103 -21.30 -2.39 2.53
C ARG A 103 -22.57 -2.53 3.38
N ARG A 104 -23.58 -3.29 2.91
CA ARG A 104 -24.79 -3.59 3.72
C ARG A 104 -24.45 -4.42 4.97
N LEU A 105 -23.58 -5.42 4.86
CA LEU A 105 -23.12 -6.22 6.01
C LEU A 105 -22.43 -5.34 7.05
N ARG A 106 -21.61 -4.39 6.59
CA ARG A 106 -20.93 -3.45 7.48
C ARG A 106 -21.89 -2.52 8.22
N LEU A 107 -22.94 -2.02 7.56
CA LEU A 107 -24.02 -1.28 8.25
C LEU A 107 -24.76 -2.14 9.28
N ALA A 108 -24.87 -3.44 9.01
CA ALA A 108 -25.45 -4.40 9.93
C ALA A 108 -24.49 -4.83 11.07
N GLY A 109 -23.24 -4.35 11.07
CA GLY A 109 -22.25 -4.67 12.10
C GLY A 109 -21.45 -5.95 11.85
N PHE A 110 -21.45 -6.49 10.62
CA PHE A 110 -20.75 -7.74 10.26
C PHE A 110 -19.71 -7.54 9.14
N THR A 111 -18.67 -8.37 9.17
CA THR A 111 -17.69 -8.54 8.09
C THR A 111 -18.23 -9.49 7.02
N LEU A 112 -17.55 -9.58 5.87
CA LEU A 112 -17.90 -10.52 4.80
C LEU A 112 -17.88 -12.00 5.23
N VAL A 113 -17.03 -12.36 6.20
CA VAL A 113 -16.97 -13.73 6.75
C VAL A 113 -17.96 -13.97 7.90
N GLY A 114 -18.78 -12.97 8.24
CA GLY A 114 -19.80 -13.09 9.26
C GLY A 114 -19.33 -12.79 10.69
N ASP A 115 -18.08 -12.37 10.88
CA ASP A 115 -17.59 -11.90 12.18
C ASP A 115 -18.13 -10.50 12.47
N PRO A 116 -18.47 -10.17 13.72
CA PRO A 116 -18.96 -8.84 14.05
C PRO A 116 -17.83 -7.79 14.08
N VAL A 117 -18.15 -6.53 13.74
CA VAL A 117 -17.18 -5.47 13.42
C VAL A 117 -16.61 -4.76 14.65
N SER A 118 -17.25 -4.84 15.84
CA SER A 118 -16.72 -4.20 17.07
C SER A 118 -16.19 -5.22 18.08
N SER A 119 -15.11 -4.90 18.80
CA SER A 119 -14.61 -5.74 19.90
C SER A 119 -15.57 -5.79 21.11
N ASP A 120 -16.41 -4.77 21.29
CA ASP A 120 -17.46 -4.74 22.33
C ASP A 120 -18.64 -5.68 22.01
N SER A 121 -18.79 -6.09 20.75
CA SER A 121 -19.78 -7.07 20.30
C SER A 121 -19.32 -8.52 20.48
N SER A 122 -18.29 -8.79 21.30
CA SER A 122 -17.85 -10.15 21.64
C SER A 122 -18.91 -10.99 22.37
N THR A 123 -20.12 -10.47 22.56
CA THR A 123 -21.32 -11.18 23.03
C THR A 123 -22.22 -11.66 21.89
N GLU A 124 -22.09 -11.12 20.67
CA GLU A 124 -22.83 -11.60 19.50
C GLU A 124 -22.05 -12.70 18.78
N PRO A 125 -22.67 -13.87 18.51
CA PRO A 125 -22.02 -14.94 17.75
C PRO A 125 -21.77 -14.50 16.31
N ALA A 126 -20.83 -15.15 15.62
CA ALA A 126 -20.66 -14.98 14.17
C ALA A 126 -21.92 -15.43 13.40
N LEU A 127 -22.09 -14.95 12.17
CA LEU A 127 -23.16 -15.41 11.27
C LEU A 127 -22.92 -16.87 10.84
N ASP A 128 -23.97 -17.67 10.80
CA ASP A 128 -23.91 -19.04 10.28
C ASP A 128 -23.99 -19.02 8.75
N LEU A 129 -22.83 -18.91 8.10
CA LEU A 129 -22.72 -18.90 6.64
C LEU A 129 -23.27 -20.18 6.00
N HIS A 130 -23.23 -21.34 6.68
CA HIS A 130 -23.79 -22.58 6.15
C HIS A 130 -25.31 -22.53 6.11
N ALA A 131 -25.94 -21.98 7.16
CA ALA A 131 -27.37 -21.72 7.16
C ALA A 131 -27.78 -20.73 6.06
N GLY A 132 -26.99 -19.67 5.83
CA GLY A 132 -27.23 -18.73 4.74
C GLY A 132 -27.14 -19.37 3.35
N VAL A 133 -26.19 -20.27 3.12
CA VAL A 133 -26.11 -21.05 1.87
C VAL A 133 -27.34 -21.96 1.70
N ALA A 134 -27.78 -22.62 2.77
CA ALA A 134 -28.96 -23.47 2.73
C ALA A 134 -30.24 -22.67 2.40
N GLU A 135 -30.40 -21.48 2.96
CA GLU A 135 -31.52 -20.57 2.66
C GLU A 135 -31.53 -20.15 1.18
N LEU A 136 -30.35 -19.80 0.62
CA LEU A 136 -30.20 -19.46 -0.80
C LEU A 136 -30.54 -20.64 -1.73
N LEU A 137 -30.29 -21.88 -1.30
CA LEU A 137 -30.53 -23.10 -2.07
C LEU A 137 -32.00 -23.55 -2.02
N ASP A 138 -32.57 -23.57 -0.83
CA ASP A 138 -33.87 -24.17 -0.57
C ASP A 138 -35.03 -23.23 -0.92
N GLY A 139 -34.76 -21.92 -1.12
CA GLY A 139 -35.77 -20.89 -1.40
C GLY A 139 -36.82 -20.76 -0.30
N THR A 140 -36.53 -21.34 0.86
CA THR A 140 -37.41 -21.32 2.02
C THR A 140 -37.17 -20.02 2.75
N GLY A 141 -38.02 -19.02 2.50
CA GLY A 141 -38.17 -17.86 3.37
C GLY A 141 -38.74 -18.30 4.72
N VAL A 142 -37.98 -19.07 5.49
CA VAL A 142 -38.27 -19.35 6.89
C VAL A 142 -38.16 -18.01 7.61
N GLU A 143 -39.16 -17.71 8.45
CA GLU A 143 -39.40 -16.42 9.13
C GLU A 143 -38.16 -15.52 9.25
N ALA A 144 -38.27 -14.31 8.68
CA ALA A 144 -37.22 -13.31 8.49
C ALA A 144 -36.48 -12.92 9.77
N ASP A 145 -35.59 -13.78 10.25
CA ASP A 145 -34.57 -13.41 11.22
C ASP A 145 -33.56 -12.51 10.48
N PRO A 146 -33.39 -11.25 10.90
CA PRO A 146 -32.42 -10.35 10.28
C PRO A 146 -31.00 -10.93 10.23
N ARG A 147 -30.64 -11.86 11.12
CA ARG A 147 -29.33 -12.54 11.09
C ARG A 147 -29.23 -13.61 10.00
N SER A 148 -30.31 -14.34 9.71
CA SER A 148 -30.34 -15.29 8.58
C SER A 148 -30.19 -14.54 7.26
N GLU A 149 -30.88 -13.41 7.12
CA GLU A 149 -30.76 -12.56 5.93
C GLU A 149 -29.33 -12.03 5.76
N GLN A 150 -28.67 -11.62 6.84
CA GLN A 150 -27.27 -11.20 6.80
C GLN A 150 -26.33 -12.37 6.45
N ALA A 151 -26.56 -13.56 6.98
CA ALA A 151 -25.79 -14.75 6.63
C ALA A 151 -25.93 -15.11 5.14
N SER A 152 -27.15 -15.02 4.60
CA SER A 152 -27.45 -15.19 3.19
C SER A 152 -26.76 -14.14 2.31
N ARG A 153 -26.74 -12.86 2.73
CA ARG A 153 -26.00 -11.79 2.04
C ARG A 153 -24.49 -12.03 2.04
N ALA A 154 -23.92 -12.49 3.15
CA ALA A 154 -22.51 -12.83 3.25
C ALA A 154 -22.13 -14.02 2.36
N ALA A 155 -22.92 -15.10 2.39
CA ALA A 155 -22.74 -16.25 1.51
C ALA A 155 -22.81 -15.86 0.01
N LEU A 156 -23.81 -15.06 -0.37
CA LEU A 156 -23.95 -14.56 -1.73
C LEU A 156 -22.77 -13.69 -2.17
N ALA A 157 -22.32 -12.76 -1.32
CA ALA A 157 -21.18 -11.91 -1.61
C ALA A 157 -19.90 -12.73 -1.84
N ILE A 158 -19.62 -13.73 -1.00
CA ILE A 158 -18.46 -14.64 -1.17
C ILE A 158 -18.53 -15.38 -2.52
N ALA A 159 -19.72 -15.85 -2.90
CA ALA A 159 -19.90 -16.56 -4.16
C ALA A 159 -19.70 -15.65 -5.38
N LEU A 160 -20.24 -14.44 -5.34
CA LEU A 160 -20.09 -13.44 -6.41
C LEU A 160 -18.63 -13.06 -6.61
N VAL A 161 -17.89 -12.80 -5.51
CA VAL A 161 -16.45 -12.51 -5.56
C VAL A 161 -15.68 -13.67 -6.20
N ARG A 162 -15.94 -14.91 -5.77
CA ARG A 162 -15.26 -16.10 -6.31
C ARG A 162 -15.56 -16.31 -7.80
N SER A 163 -16.83 -16.17 -8.19
CA SER A 163 -17.28 -16.28 -9.57
C SER A 163 -16.63 -15.22 -10.46
N ALA A 164 -16.66 -13.95 -10.02
CA ALA A 164 -16.03 -12.85 -10.74
C ALA A 164 -14.52 -13.04 -10.88
N LYS A 165 -13.82 -13.44 -9.81
CA LYS A 165 -12.38 -13.72 -9.85
C LYS A 165 -12.04 -14.82 -10.85
N ALA A 166 -12.76 -15.94 -10.84
CA ALA A 166 -12.55 -17.02 -11.80
C ALA A 166 -12.76 -16.55 -13.26
N ALA A 167 -13.75 -15.69 -13.50
CA ALA A 167 -14.00 -15.13 -14.83
C ALA A 167 -12.90 -14.16 -15.27
N PHE A 168 -12.36 -13.33 -14.37
CA PHE A 168 -11.22 -12.46 -14.67
C PHE A 168 -9.92 -13.25 -14.89
N ASP A 169 -9.68 -14.31 -14.12
CA ASP A 169 -8.50 -15.17 -14.28
C ASP A 169 -8.54 -15.98 -15.59
N ALA A 170 -9.75 -16.28 -16.09
CA ALA A 170 -9.96 -16.93 -17.38
C ALA A 170 -9.92 -15.96 -18.57
N ALA A 171 -9.85 -14.65 -18.35
CA ALA A 171 -9.74 -13.67 -19.42
C ALA A 171 -8.29 -13.58 -19.92
N ASP A 172 -8.08 -13.67 -21.24
CA ASP A 172 -6.78 -13.49 -21.90
C ASP A 172 -6.32 -12.01 -21.97
N ASP A 173 -6.77 -11.16 -21.05
CA ASP A 173 -6.45 -9.73 -20.98
C ASP A 173 -5.95 -9.34 -19.59
N ASP A 174 -4.64 -9.08 -19.49
CA ASP A 174 -3.95 -8.70 -18.26
C ASP A 174 -4.54 -7.43 -17.63
N LEU A 175 -5.04 -6.48 -18.43
CA LEU A 175 -5.64 -5.25 -17.91
C LEU A 175 -6.99 -5.53 -17.25
N GLN A 176 -7.83 -6.37 -17.86
CA GLN A 176 -9.11 -6.78 -17.27
C GLN A 176 -8.90 -7.55 -15.97
N ARG A 177 -7.92 -8.46 -15.96
CA ARG A 177 -7.54 -9.21 -14.76
C ARG A 177 -7.01 -8.30 -13.66
N ALA A 178 -6.10 -7.37 -13.99
CA ALA A 178 -5.61 -6.36 -13.04
C ALA A 178 -6.74 -5.49 -12.47
N ALA A 179 -7.70 -5.09 -13.31
CA ALA A 179 -8.84 -4.28 -12.92
C ALA A 179 -9.79 -5.02 -11.96
N GLY A 180 -10.01 -6.32 -12.21
CA GLY A 180 -10.75 -7.21 -11.32
C GLY A 180 -10.06 -7.37 -9.95
N LEU A 181 -8.76 -7.68 -9.95
CA LEU A 181 -7.95 -7.83 -8.73
C LEU A 181 -7.89 -6.54 -7.90
N ALA A 182 -7.73 -5.37 -8.54
CA ALA A 182 -7.70 -4.09 -7.84
C ALA A 182 -9.04 -3.77 -7.13
N ARG A 183 -10.18 -4.10 -7.74
CA ARG A 183 -11.50 -3.97 -7.08
C ARG A 183 -11.71 -5.03 -6.01
N HIS A 184 -11.24 -6.25 -6.23
CA HIS A 184 -11.30 -7.30 -5.21
C HIS A 184 -10.51 -6.89 -3.96
N ALA A 185 -9.29 -6.35 -4.12
CA ALA A 185 -8.50 -5.80 -3.02
C ALA A 185 -9.27 -4.72 -2.22
N ARG A 186 -10.06 -3.87 -2.91
CA ARG A 186 -10.95 -2.89 -2.27
C ARG A 186 -12.05 -3.56 -1.42
N ILE A 187 -12.68 -4.61 -1.95
CA ILE A 187 -13.72 -5.39 -1.24
C ILE A 187 -13.12 -6.07 0.00
N GLU A 188 -11.91 -6.61 -0.11
CA GLU A 188 -11.19 -7.23 0.99
C GLU A 188 -10.86 -6.23 2.11
N LEU A 189 -10.44 -5.00 1.75
CA LEU A 189 -10.26 -3.90 2.70
C LEU A 189 -11.56 -3.54 3.43
N LEU A 190 -12.67 -3.42 2.70
CA LEU A 190 -13.98 -3.17 3.32
C LEU A 190 -14.39 -4.26 4.31
N SER A 191 -13.88 -5.48 4.09
CA SER A 191 -14.12 -6.68 4.91
C SER A 191 -13.11 -6.86 6.05
N ARG A 192 -12.19 -5.90 6.26
CA ARG A 192 -11.08 -5.97 7.24
C ARG A 192 -10.10 -7.15 7.03
N ARG A 193 -10.04 -7.71 5.82
CA ARG A 193 -9.07 -8.77 5.46
C ARG A 193 -7.85 -8.16 4.78
N ILE A 194 -7.01 -7.51 5.58
CA ILE A 194 -5.85 -6.74 5.11
C ILE A 194 -4.87 -7.62 4.33
N ASP A 195 -4.55 -8.82 4.81
CA ASP A 195 -3.59 -9.71 4.12
C ASP A 195 -4.11 -10.13 2.73
N ALA A 196 -5.40 -10.44 2.61
CA ALA A 196 -6.01 -10.77 1.32
C ALA A 196 -6.00 -9.56 0.38
N ALA A 197 -6.38 -8.37 0.87
CA ALA A 197 -6.32 -7.15 0.08
C ALA A 197 -4.90 -6.85 -0.44
N MET A 198 -3.90 -7.11 0.39
CA MET A 198 -2.49 -6.95 0.05
C MET A 198 -2.05 -7.90 -1.07
N ASP A 199 -2.38 -9.20 -0.95
CA ASP A 199 -2.03 -10.20 -1.96
C ASP A 199 -2.64 -9.85 -3.32
N GLU A 200 -3.92 -9.48 -3.34
CA GLU A 200 -4.63 -9.07 -4.55
C GLU A 200 -4.04 -7.78 -5.14
N ALA A 201 -3.63 -6.82 -4.31
CA ALA A 201 -2.99 -5.57 -4.76
C ALA A 201 -1.59 -5.82 -5.36
N VAL A 202 -0.81 -6.74 -4.79
CA VAL A 202 0.49 -7.17 -5.35
C VAL A 202 0.31 -7.87 -6.69
N GLU A 203 -0.70 -8.74 -6.80
CA GLU A 203 -1.02 -9.45 -8.05
C GLU A 203 -1.48 -8.45 -9.13
N ALA A 204 -2.41 -7.54 -8.81
CA ALA A 204 -2.88 -6.48 -9.70
C ALA A 204 -1.73 -5.61 -10.20
N ALA A 205 -0.89 -5.13 -9.28
CA ALA A 205 0.32 -4.36 -9.60
C ALA A 205 1.24 -5.10 -10.57
N SER A 206 1.31 -6.44 -10.48
CA SER A 206 2.19 -7.23 -11.32
C SER A 206 1.75 -7.35 -12.78
N LEU A 207 0.46 -7.20 -13.04
CA LEU A 207 -0.14 -7.26 -14.37
C LEU A 207 -0.15 -5.89 -15.08
N LEU A 208 0.01 -4.79 -14.33
CA LEU A 208 -0.04 -3.44 -14.88
C LEU A 208 1.27 -3.02 -15.56
N ASP A 209 1.54 -3.54 -16.76
CA ASP A 209 2.73 -3.20 -17.54
C ASP A 209 2.78 -1.71 -17.94
N PRO A 210 3.90 -0.99 -17.71
CA PRO A 210 4.08 0.38 -18.21
C PRO A 210 3.86 0.54 -19.72
N ALA A 211 3.98 -0.55 -20.51
CA ALA A 211 3.74 -0.56 -21.95
C ALA A 211 2.26 -0.78 -22.33
N LEU A 212 1.35 -0.99 -21.37
CA LEU A 212 -0.08 -1.07 -21.66
C LEU A 212 -0.56 0.21 -22.35
N PRO A 213 -1.42 0.11 -23.39
CA PRO A 213 -1.91 1.28 -24.09
C PRO A 213 -2.69 2.19 -23.13
N PRO A 214 -2.59 3.51 -23.28
CA PRO A 214 -3.37 4.44 -22.48
C PRO A 214 -4.87 4.23 -22.77
N GLY A 215 -5.70 4.39 -21.74
CA GLY A 215 -7.14 4.20 -21.87
C GLY A 215 -7.87 4.40 -20.54
N VAL A 216 -9.19 4.59 -20.58
CA VAL A 216 -10.00 4.90 -19.38
C VAL A 216 -9.92 3.78 -18.34
N LEU A 217 -9.98 2.52 -18.77
CA LEU A 217 -9.88 1.36 -17.89
C LEU A 217 -8.52 1.32 -17.15
N LEU A 218 -7.42 1.66 -17.83
CA LEU A 218 -6.09 1.69 -17.21
C LEU A 218 -6.00 2.83 -16.18
N VAL A 219 -6.52 4.03 -16.50
CA VAL A 219 -6.58 5.16 -15.55
C VAL A 219 -7.37 4.81 -14.29
N ASP A 220 -8.54 4.18 -14.46
CA ASP A 220 -9.40 3.78 -13.35
C ASP A 220 -8.77 2.66 -12.50
N THR A 221 -8.13 1.68 -13.16
CA THR A 221 -7.44 0.58 -12.48
C THR A 221 -6.26 1.08 -11.65
N LEU A 222 -5.40 1.92 -12.24
CA LEU A 222 -4.28 2.54 -11.54
C LEU A 222 -4.76 3.40 -10.36
N SER A 223 -5.83 4.17 -10.54
CA SER A 223 -6.40 4.99 -9.47
C SER A 223 -7.02 4.15 -8.34
N THR A 224 -7.70 3.06 -8.69
CA THR A 224 -8.30 2.13 -7.71
C THR A 224 -7.20 1.48 -6.87
N LEU A 225 -6.15 0.97 -7.53
CA LEU A 225 -4.99 0.40 -6.89
C LEU A 225 -4.26 1.43 -6.01
N ALA A 226 -4.06 2.65 -6.49
CA ALA A 226 -3.47 3.73 -5.69
C ALA A 226 -4.28 4.01 -4.42
N GLY A 227 -5.61 4.07 -4.54
CA GLY A 227 -6.48 4.25 -3.37
C GLY A 227 -6.41 3.07 -2.39
N VAL A 228 -6.32 1.82 -2.90
CA VAL A 228 -6.16 0.62 -2.06
C VAL A 228 -4.84 0.68 -1.31
N LEU A 229 -3.75 1.02 -2.01
CA LEU A 229 -2.42 1.20 -1.42
C LEU A 229 -2.40 2.33 -0.39
N ALA A 230 -3.12 3.43 -0.62
CA ALA A 230 -3.24 4.52 0.33
C ALA A 230 -3.98 4.07 1.61
N ASP A 231 -5.07 3.31 1.48
CA ASP A 231 -5.80 2.75 2.63
C ASP A 231 -4.97 1.70 3.40
N LEU A 232 -4.06 1.02 2.71
CA LEU A 232 -3.04 0.12 3.26
C LEU A 232 -1.81 0.85 3.82
N GLU A 233 -1.83 2.20 3.87
CA GLU A 233 -0.74 3.04 4.37
C GLU A 233 0.57 2.90 3.55
N LEU A 234 0.50 2.51 2.29
CA LEU A 234 1.64 2.44 1.37
C LEU A 234 1.73 3.71 0.52
N MET A 235 1.74 4.87 1.18
CA MET A 235 1.62 6.20 0.55
C MET A 235 2.63 6.45 -0.59
N PRO A 236 3.93 6.11 -0.49
CA PRO A 236 4.86 6.29 -1.61
C PRO A 236 4.45 5.50 -2.86
N LEU A 237 4.01 4.25 -2.68
CA LEU A 237 3.52 3.43 -3.81
C LEU A 237 2.19 3.97 -4.34
N ALA A 238 1.29 4.41 -3.46
CA ALA A 238 0.02 5.01 -3.87
C ALA A 238 0.25 6.23 -4.76
N LEU A 239 1.21 7.10 -4.40
CA LEU A 239 1.61 8.25 -5.20
C LEU A 239 2.20 7.85 -6.55
N ASP A 240 3.07 6.85 -6.60
CA ASP A 240 3.64 6.35 -7.86
C ASP A 240 2.55 5.87 -8.83
N TYR A 241 1.61 5.05 -8.34
CA TYR A 241 0.50 4.55 -9.16
C TYR A 241 -0.47 5.65 -9.57
N GLN A 242 -0.76 6.61 -8.69
CA GLN A 242 -1.65 7.72 -9.02
C GLN A 242 -1.01 8.71 -10.00
N ARG A 243 0.31 8.92 -9.91
CA ARG A 243 1.06 9.72 -10.88
C ARG A 243 1.02 9.09 -12.26
N ARG A 244 1.25 7.77 -12.32
CA ARG A 244 1.09 6.99 -13.56
C ARG A 244 -0.34 7.05 -14.10
N ALA A 245 -1.36 7.03 -13.23
CA ALA A 245 -2.76 7.20 -13.66
C ALA A 245 -2.98 8.57 -14.33
N HIS A 246 -2.42 9.64 -13.75
CA HIS A 246 -2.50 11.00 -14.31
C HIS A 246 -1.75 11.12 -15.64
N GLU A 247 -0.54 10.57 -15.75
CA GLU A 247 0.23 10.51 -17.00
C GLU A 247 -0.51 9.73 -18.09
N THR A 248 -1.14 8.61 -17.71
CA THR A 248 -1.96 7.80 -18.62
C THR A 248 -3.18 8.57 -19.11
N ALA A 249 -3.82 9.34 -18.23
CA ALA A 249 -4.96 10.18 -18.58
C ALA A 249 -4.56 11.29 -19.58
N LEU A 250 -3.39 11.91 -19.38
CA LEU A 250 -2.83 12.89 -20.32
C LEU A 250 -2.54 12.27 -21.68
N ALA A 251 -1.95 11.07 -21.70
CA ALA A 251 -1.67 10.34 -22.94
C ALA A 251 -2.96 9.94 -23.68
N ALA A 252 -3.98 9.47 -22.95
CA ALA A 252 -5.28 9.13 -23.52
C ALA A 252 -5.99 10.37 -24.10
N ALA A 253 -5.91 11.51 -23.41
CA ALA A 253 -6.53 12.75 -23.88
C ALA A 253 -5.83 13.36 -25.11
N ALA A 254 -4.56 13.03 -25.34
CA ALA A 254 -3.80 13.50 -26.50
C ALA A 254 -4.14 12.76 -27.80
N ASP A 255 -4.75 11.58 -27.72
CA ASP A 255 -5.08 10.74 -28.87
C ASP A 255 -6.61 10.46 -28.94
N PRO A 256 -7.35 11.18 -29.80
CA PRO A 256 -8.79 11.00 -29.95
C PRO A 256 -9.20 9.62 -30.47
N GLU A 257 -8.30 8.84 -31.08
CA GLU A 257 -8.61 7.48 -31.56
C GLU A 257 -8.59 6.45 -30.41
N VAL A 258 -7.97 6.79 -29.28
CA VAL A 258 -7.82 5.93 -28.09
C VAL A 258 -9.03 6.01 -27.16
N LEU A 259 -9.77 7.12 -27.18
CA LEU A 259 -11.00 7.29 -26.42
C LEU A 259 -12.19 6.83 -27.26
N GLU A 260 -12.93 5.83 -26.78
CA GLU A 260 -14.16 5.40 -27.44
C GLU A 260 -15.17 6.57 -27.58
N PRO A 261 -16.04 6.59 -28.61
CA PRO A 261 -16.97 7.71 -28.85
C PRO A 261 -17.91 8.04 -27.68
N ASP A 262 -18.19 7.07 -26.81
CA ASP A 262 -19.03 7.21 -25.60
C ASP A 262 -18.20 7.36 -24.30
N ALA A 263 -16.88 7.53 -24.40
CA ALA A 263 -15.99 7.69 -23.26
C ALA A 263 -16.18 9.03 -22.54
N ALA A 264 -15.74 9.09 -21.28
CA ALA A 264 -15.71 10.33 -20.51
C ALA A 264 -14.92 11.43 -21.23
N ASP A 265 -15.39 12.67 -21.13
CA ASP A 265 -14.73 13.85 -21.68
C ASP A 265 -13.23 13.84 -21.31
N PRO A 266 -12.30 13.90 -22.30
CA PRO A 266 -10.87 13.81 -22.05
C PRO A 266 -10.37 14.81 -21.00
N ASP A 267 -10.90 16.04 -20.99
CA ASP A 267 -10.52 17.07 -20.02
C ASP A 267 -11.01 16.72 -18.62
N VAL A 268 -12.19 16.11 -18.51
CA VAL A 268 -12.74 15.61 -17.24
C VAL A 268 -11.90 14.44 -16.73
N LEU A 269 -11.48 13.51 -17.60
CA LEU A 269 -10.64 12.37 -17.22
C LEU A 269 -9.30 12.84 -16.64
N VAL A 270 -8.63 13.77 -17.32
CA VAL A 270 -7.35 14.36 -16.86
C VAL A 270 -7.53 15.10 -15.54
N ALA A 271 -8.56 15.95 -15.43
CA ALA A 271 -8.82 16.74 -14.24
C ALA A 271 -9.16 15.87 -13.01
N VAL A 272 -9.92 14.79 -13.20
CA VAL A 272 -10.23 13.84 -12.10
C VAL A 272 -8.97 13.11 -11.65
N ALA A 273 -8.13 12.64 -12.58
CA ALA A 273 -6.86 11.98 -12.24
C ALA A 273 -5.88 12.93 -11.52
N ALA A 274 -5.80 14.19 -11.97
CA ALA A 274 -5.01 15.25 -11.34
C ALA A 274 -5.49 15.55 -9.92
N THR A 275 -6.80 15.66 -9.73
CA THR A 275 -7.40 15.92 -8.42
C THR A 275 -7.10 14.79 -7.42
N ARG A 276 -7.22 13.53 -7.85
CA ARG A 276 -6.86 12.37 -7.01
C ARG A 276 -5.38 12.35 -6.64
N LEU A 277 -4.49 12.71 -7.58
CA LEU A 277 -3.06 12.86 -7.29
C LEU A 277 -2.80 13.97 -6.26
N GLY A 278 -3.43 15.13 -6.46
CA GLY A 278 -3.32 16.25 -5.52
C GLY A 278 -3.84 15.92 -4.13
N GLU A 279 -4.90 15.12 -4.01
CA GLU A 279 -5.43 14.63 -2.73
C GLU A 279 -4.40 13.77 -1.98
N LEU A 280 -3.72 12.84 -2.65
CA LEU A 280 -2.64 12.04 -2.06
C LEU A 280 -1.42 12.89 -1.68
N CYS A 281 -1.04 13.86 -2.53
CA CYS A 281 0.06 14.77 -2.23
C CYS A 281 -0.25 15.63 -0.98
N ALA A 282 -1.46 16.17 -0.87
CA ALA A 282 -1.87 16.94 0.30
C ALA A 282 -1.86 16.08 1.57
N GLU A 283 -2.30 14.81 1.48
CA GLU A 283 -2.26 13.92 2.64
C GLU A 283 -0.83 13.57 3.08
N LEU A 284 0.07 13.25 2.14
CA LEU A 284 1.48 13.04 2.48
C LEU A 284 2.10 14.32 3.07
N GLY A 285 1.77 15.48 2.53
CA GLY A 285 2.19 16.77 3.06
C GLY A 285 1.77 16.95 4.52
N GLU A 286 0.53 16.61 4.88
CA GLU A 286 0.09 16.65 6.28
C GLU A 286 0.87 15.66 7.15
N GLY A 287 1.05 14.42 6.69
CA GLY A 287 1.89 13.43 7.39
C GLY A 287 3.32 13.92 7.66
N LEU A 288 3.90 14.67 6.74
CA LEU A 288 5.24 15.26 6.92
C LEU A 288 5.25 16.47 7.86
N LEU A 289 4.21 17.31 7.85
CA LEU A 289 4.04 18.37 8.87
C LEU A 289 3.93 17.75 10.26
N ASP A 290 3.18 16.66 10.32
CA ASP A 290 2.90 15.86 11.49
C ASP A 290 4.15 15.20 12.08
N ASP A 291 5.09 14.80 11.22
CA ASP A 291 6.43 14.30 11.58
C ASP A 291 7.44 15.42 11.92
N GLY A 292 7.01 16.68 11.92
CA GLY A 292 7.86 17.84 12.19
C GLY A 292 8.83 18.18 11.05
N ALA A 293 8.50 17.81 9.81
CA ALA A 293 9.32 18.02 8.61
C ALA A 293 8.66 19.01 7.61
N PRO A 294 8.47 20.30 7.98
CA PRO A 294 7.75 21.27 7.15
C PRO A 294 8.45 21.58 5.81
N GLU A 295 9.78 21.56 5.78
CA GLU A 295 10.55 21.74 4.53
C GLU A 295 10.30 20.60 3.53
N SER A 296 10.13 19.37 4.03
CA SER A 296 9.81 18.20 3.22
C SER A 296 8.34 18.18 2.78
N ALA A 297 7.43 18.78 3.56
CA ALA A 297 6.00 18.85 3.26
C ALA A 297 5.67 19.85 2.14
N ALA A 298 6.36 21.00 2.12
CA ALA A 298 6.06 22.11 1.22
C ALA A 298 5.98 21.76 -0.28
N PRO A 299 6.88 20.92 -0.86
CA PRO A 299 6.79 20.51 -2.26
C PRO A 299 5.48 19.78 -2.60
N TYR A 300 4.97 18.94 -1.70
CA TYR A 300 3.76 18.17 -1.93
C TYR A 300 2.51 19.04 -1.91
N PHE A 301 2.44 20.03 -1.02
CA PHE A 301 1.35 21.01 -1.05
C PHE A 301 1.41 21.91 -2.29
N ALA A 302 2.61 22.31 -2.73
CA ALA A 302 2.76 23.08 -3.96
C ALA A 302 2.30 22.27 -5.19
N GLU A 303 2.64 20.99 -5.26
CA GLU A 303 2.16 20.09 -6.32
C GLU A 303 0.64 19.90 -6.25
N ALA A 304 0.08 19.66 -5.06
CA ALA A 304 -1.37 19.51 -4.87
C ALA A 304 -2.14 20.76 -5.31
N ARG A 305 -1.62 21.96 -4.98
CA ARG A 305 -2.18 23.23 -5.45
C ARG A 305 -2.17 23.32 -6.97
N GLN A 306 -1.01 23.06 -7.59
CA GLN A 306 -0.88 23.16 -9.05
C GLN A 306 -1.85 22.22 -9.76
N LEU A 307 -1.94 20.96 -9.33
CA LEU A 307 -2.85 19.97 -9.90
C LEU A 307 -4.32 20.38 -9.76
N ALA A 308 -4.70 20.92 -8.60
CA ALA A 308 -6.07 21.37 -8.36
C ALA A 308 -6.42 22.62 -9.17
N GLU A 309 -5.50 23.59 -9.31
CA GLU A 309 -5.69 24.76 -10.17
C GLU A 309 -5.86 24.35 -11.64
N GLN A 310 -5.03 23.42 -12.13
CA GLN A 310 -5.14 22.87 -13.48
C GLN A 310 -6.50 22.19 -13.71
N ALA A 311 -6.91 21.33 -12.76
CA ALA A 311 -8.20 20.64 -12.83
C ALA A 311 -9.38 21.63 -12.87
N LEU A 312 -9.37 22.68 -12.03
CA LEU A 312 -10.43 23.69 -12.00
C LEU A 312 -10.54 24.51 -13.29
N VAL A 313 -9.44 24.69 -14.02
CA VAL A 313 -9.44 25.38 -15.32
C VAL A 313 -10.01 24.50 -16.43
N GLN A 314 -9.75 23.18 -16.38
CA GLN A 314 -10.18 22.21 -17.38
C GLN A 314 -11.63 21.77 -17.22
N LEU A 315 -12.13 21.70 -15.98
CA LEU A 315 -13.47 21.19 -15.70
C LEU A 315 -14.58 22.13 -16.19
N PRO A 316 -15.62 21.63 -16.87
CA PRO A 316 -16.78 22.43 -17.24
C PRO A 316 -17.60 22.85 -15.99
N PRO A 317 -18.36 23.96 -16.05
CA PRO A 317 -18.94 24.64 -14.87
C PRO A 317 -19.88 23.82 -13.96
N ASP A 318 -20.34 22.67 -14.45
CA ASP A 318 -21.26 21.77 -13.75
C ASP A 318 -20.68 20.35 -13.55
N ALA A 319 -19.38 20.17 -13.78
CA ALA A 319 -18.74 18.86 -13.61
C ALA A 319 -18.70 18.46 -12.12
N SER A 320 -18.99 17.18 -11.85
CA SER A 320 -18.90 16.58 -10.51
C SER A 320 -17.47 16.67 -9.91
N GLY A 321 -16.45 16.85 -10.75
CA GLY A 321 -15.05 17.02 -10.35
C GLY A 321 -14.71 18.38 -9.72
N ILE A 322 -15.56 19.41 -9.85
CA ILE A 322 -15.23 20.76 -9.35
C ILE A 322 -15.06 20.78 -7.84
N VAL A 323 -16.03 20.26 -7.09
CA VAL A 323 -16.01 20.28 -5.62
C VAL A 323 -14.80 19.53 -5.05
N PRO A 324 -14.48 18.30 -5.53
CA PRO A 324 -13.21 17.64 -5.19
C PRO A 324 -11.97 18.51 -5.42
N ALA A 325 -11.84 19.13 -6.59
CA ALA A 325 -10.69 19.97 -6.91
C ALA A 325 -10.61 21.22 -6.00
N GLN A 326 -11.76 21.82 -5.65
CA GLN A 326 -11.82 22.93 -4.68
C GLN A 326 -11.37 22.52 -3.28
N ILE A 327 -11.73 21.30 -2.82
CA ILE A 327 -11.30 20.76 -1.53
C ILE A 327 -9.77 20.60 -1.53
N VAL A 328 -9.21 19.95 -2.55
CA VAL A 328 -7.75 19.75 -2.67
C VAL A 328 -7.01 21.09 -2.75
N HIS A 329 -7.51 22.04 -3.53
CA HIS A 329 -6.93 23.38 -3.61
C HIS A 329 -6.94 24.08 -2.25
N GLY A 330 -8.09 24.08 -1.56
CA GLY A 330 -8.21 24.67 -0.21
C GLY A 330 -7.29 23.98 0.80
N TRP A 331 -7.20 22.65 0.77
CA TRP A 331 -6.30 21.89 1.63
C TRP A 331 -4.83 22.24 1.37
N ALA A 332 -4.41 22.31 0.10
CA ALA A 332 -3.06 22.72 -0.26
C ALA A 332 -2.71 24.12 0.26
N LEU A 333 -3.63 25.09 0.14
CA LEU A 333 -3.45 26.43 0.70
C LEU A 333 -3.26 26.40 2.23
N VAL A 334 -4.04 25.58 2.94
CA VAL A 334 -3.92 25.40 4.40
C VAL A 334 -2.55 24.81 4.76
N GLY A 335 -2.06 23.83 3.99
CA GLY A 335 -0.71 23.26 4.11
C GLY A 335 0.42 24.26 3.91
N MET A 336 0.22 25.24 3.02
CA MET A 336 1.18 26.31 2.72
C MET A 336 1.08 27.52 3.67
N GLY A 337 0.20 27.50 4.67
CA GLY A 337 -0.01 28.63 5.59
C GLY A 337 -0.85 29.78 5.03
N GLU A 338 -1.62 29.52 3.98
CA GLU A 338 -2.57 30.44 3.34
C GLU A 338 -4.03 30.17 3.77
N GLN A 339 -4.26 29.76 5.03
CA GLN A 339 -5.57 29.37 5.56
C GLN A 339 -6.67 30.43 5.37
N ALA A 340 -6.34 31.72 5.44
CA ALA A 340 -7.31 32.80 5.23
C ALA A 340 -7.93 32.78 3.82
N ALA A 341 -7.14 32.43 2.81
CA ALA A 341 -7.60 32.29 1.42
C ALA A 341 -8.42 31.00 1.21
N ALA A 342 -8.14 29.96 2.01
CA ALA A 342 -8.79 28.65 1.89
C ALA A 342 -10.20 28.59 2.50
N ILE A 343 -10.46 29.30 3.60
CA ILE A 343 -11.71 29.19 4.38
C ILE A 343 -12.96 29.46 3.53
N GLY A 344 -12.95 30.50 2.69
CA GLY A 344 -14.09 30.87 1.85
C GLY A 344 -14.49 29.75 0.86
N PRO A 345 -13.56 29.30 0.00
CA PRO A 345 -13.75 28.15 -0.87
C PRO A 345 -14.16 26.86 -0.13
N LEU A 346 -13.51 26.54 0.99
CA LEU A 346 -13.83 25.32 1.76
C LEU A 346 -15.23 25.35 2.37
N ARG A 347 -15.70 26.52 2.84
CA ARG A 347 -17.11 26.70 3.27
C ARG A 347 -18.08 26.49 2.11
N ALA A 348 -17.72 26.89 0.90
CA ALA A 348 -18.54 26.63 -0.28
C ALA A 348 -18.57 25.13 -0.62
N ALA A 349 -17.42 24.46 -0.57
CA ALA A 349 -17.32 23.01 -0.79
C ALA A 349 -18.19 22.22 0.21
N VAL A 350 -18.15 22.54 1.51
CA VAL A 350 -19.02 21.93 2.53
C VAL A 350 -20.51 22.07 2.17
N ARG A 351 -20.95 23.27 1.77
CA ARG A 351 -22.36 23.50 1.38
C ARG A 351 -22.74 22.70 0.14
N LEU A 352 -21.88 22.66 -0.87
CA LEU A 352 -22.13 21.96 -2.13
C LEU A 352 -22.15 20.43 -1.92
N SER A 353 -21.20 19.87 -1.17
CA SER A 353 -21.19 18.44 -0.84
C SER A 353 -22.40 18.03 0.00
N CYS A 354 -22.82 18.87 0.94
CA CYS A 354 -24.05 18.66 1.70
C CYS A 354 -25.29 18.65 0.79
N ALA A 355 -25.42 19.62 -0.11
CA ALA A 355 -26.53 19.70 -1.05
C ALA A 355 -26.56 18.53 -2.05
N ALA A 356 -25.39 18.02 -2.44
CA ALA A 356 -25.23 16.86 -3.32
C ALA A 356 -25.44 15.51 -2.61
N ALA A 357 -25.57 15.51 -1.27
CA ALA A 357 -25.57 14.31 -0.44
C ALA A 357 -24.32 13.41 -0.66
N ASP A 358 -23.19 14.02 -1.02
CA ASP A 358 -21.91 13.33 -1.17
C ASP A 358 -21.19 13.35 0.18
N ARG A 359 -21.35 12.24 0.92
CA ARG A 359 -20.88 12.14 2.32
C ARG A 359 -19.37 12.01 2.42
N ALA A 360 -18.72 11.37 1.43
CA ALA A 360 -17.27 11.22 1.40
C ALA A 360 -16.58 12.57 1.14
N ARG A 361 -17.10 13.34 0.18
CA ARG A 361 -16.60 14.70 -0.08
C ARG A 361 -16.96 15.67 1.03
N LEU A 362 -18.13 15.51 1.67
CA LEU A 362 -18.49 16.29 2.84
C LEU A 362 -17.50 16.06 3.98
N ALA A 363 -17.17 14.80 4.32
CA ALA A 363 -16.20 14.50 5.37
C ALA A 363 -14.81 15.13 5.08
N SER A 364 -14.36 15.03 3.84
CA SER A 364 -13.08 15.61 3.39
C SER A 364 -13.09 17.14 3.45
N ALA A 365 -14.18 17.78 3.02
CA ALA A 365 -14.34 19.23 3.08
C ALA A 365 -14.42 19.76 4.52
N GLN A 366 -15.12 19.03 5.40
CA GLN A 366 -15.22 19.31 6.83
C GLN A 366 -13.85 19.25 7.51
N LEU A 367 -13.07 18.20 7.23
CA LEU A 367 -11.70 18.05 7.73
C LEU A 367 -10.80 19.20 7.27
N ALA A 368 -10.78 19.49 5.96
CA ALA A 368 -9.97 20.57 5.40
C ALA A 368 -10.35 21.95 5.98
N LEU A 369 -11.65 22.21 6.15
CA LEU A 369 -12.15 23.44 6.76
C LEU A 369 -11.79 23.53 8.25
N GLY A 370 -11.95 22.43 9.00
CA GLY A 370 -11.56 22.35 10.41
C GLY A 370 -10.08 22.65 10.63
N ARG A 371 -9.20 22.09 9.77
CA ARG A 371 -7.77 22.42 9.73
C ARG A 371 -7.52 23.91 9.47
N ALA A 372 -8.19 24.48 8.47
CA ALA A 372 -8.05 25.89 8.13
C ALA A 372 -8.41 26.80 9.31
N LEU A 373 -9.52 26.50 9.99
CA LEU A 373 -10.01 27.26 11.13
C LEU A 373 -9.12 27.10 12.36
N ARG A 374 -8.61 25.90 12.64
CA ARG A 374 -7.63 25.66 13.71
C ARG A 374 -6.38 26.50 13.50
N ARG A 375 -5.79 26.45 12.29
CA ARG A 375 -4.59 27.24 11.93
C ARG A 375 -4.85 28.74 11.89
N GLN A 376 -6.11 29.17 11.68
CA GLN A 376 -6.53 30.57 11.77
C GLN A 376 -6.70 31.04 13.23
N GLY A 377 -6.77 30.11 14.20
CA GLY A 377 -6.99 30.38 15.62
C GLY A 377 -8.45 30.34 16.07
N ASP A 378 -9.38 29.91 15.21
CA ASP A 378 -10.81 29.75 15.56
C ASP A 378 -11.08 28.33 16.06
N GLY A 379 -10.67 28.06 17.30
CA GLY A 379 -10.72 26.71 17.88
C GLY A 379 -12.13 26.14 18.03
N ARG A 380 -13.13 26.98 18.29
CA ARG A 380 -14.53 26.52 18.44
C ARG A 380 -15.12 26.08 17.10
N ALA A 381 -14.96 26.89 16.06
CA ALA A 381 -15.46 26.51 14.74
C ALA A 381 -14.66 25.31 14.20
N ALA A 382 -13.35 25.23 14.49
CA ALA A 382 -12.55 24.07 14.13
C ALA A 382 -13.10 22.77 14.77
N ASP A 383 -13.42 22.79 16.06
CA ASP A 383 -13.99 21.65 16.79
C ASP A 383 -15.28 21.14 16.12
N GLU A 384 -16.23 22.03 15.86
CA GLU A 384 -17.51 21.69 15.21
C GLU A 384 -17.32 20.98 13.86
N HIS A 385 -16.40 21.48 13.03
CA HIS A 385 -16.12 20.92 11.71
C HIS A 385 -15.32 19.60 11.78
N LEU A 386 -14.36 19.49 12.71
CA LEU A 386 -13.55 18.27 12.87
C LEU A 386 -14.35 17.12 13.47
N VAL A 387 -15.25 17.38 14.44
CA VAL A 387 -16.18 16.37 14.96
C VAL A 387 -17.13 15.90 13.86
N ALA A 388 -17.71 16.82 13.07
CA ALA A 388 -18.56 16.44 11.93
C ALA A 388 -17.81 15.59 10.90
N ALA A 389 -16.53 15.88 10.65
CA ALA A 389 -15.69 15.06 9.77
C ALA A 389 -15.44 13.67 10.37
N LEU A 390 -15.18 13.57 11.68
CA LEU A 390 -14.98 12.32 12.39
C LEU A 390 -16.23 11.43 12.35
N ASP A 391 -17.40 12.00 12.61
CA ASP A 391 -18.68 11.28 12.62
C ASP A 391 -18.99 10.70 11.24
N LEU A 392 -18.91 11.54 10.20
CA LEU A 392 -19.09 11.10 8.80
C LEU A 392 -18.09 10.03 8.41
N ALA A 393 -16.82 10.19 8.78
CA ALA A 393 -15.78 9.22 8.45
C ALA A 393 -15.98 7.89 9.18
N THR A 394 -16.52 7.91 10.39
CA THR A 394 -16.83 6.73 11.18
C THR A 394 -18.05 6.00 10.61
N GLU A 395 -19.13 6.73 10.32
CA GLU A 395 -20.37 6.18 9.75
C GLU A 395 -20.12 5.54 8.37
N HIS A 396 -19.27 6.16 7.54
CA HIS A 396 -19.02 5.73 6.16
C HIS A 396 -17.75 4.92 5.98
N GLY A 397 -17.10 4.52 7.06
CA GLY A 397 -15.90 3.69 6.99
C GLY A 397 -14.80 4.30 6.13
N LEU A 398 -14.50 5.58 6.34
CA LEU A 398 -13.43 6.33 5.68
C LEU A 398 -12.21 6.38 6.60
N PRO A 399 -11.37 5.33 6.64
CA PRO A 399 -10.35 5.17 7.68
C PRO A 399 -9.31 6.30 7.65
N ARG A 400 -8.89 6.76 6.46
CA ARG A 400 -7.93 7.87 6.32
C ARG A 400 -8.46 9.18 6.90
N VAL A 401 -9.69 9.56 6.52
CA VAL A 401 -10.34 10.78 7.02
C VAL A 401 -10.60 10.68 8.52
N ARG A 402 -11.07 9.53 9.02
CA ARG A 402 -11.32 9.30 10.46
C ARG A 402 -10.07 9.59 11.29
N ARG A 403 -8.92 9.08 10.86
CA ARG A 403 -7.65 9.27 11.57
C ARG A 403 -7.16 10.69 11.53
N ALA A 404 -7.24 11.30 10.35
CA ALA A 404 -6.88 12.69 10.20
C ALA A 404 -7.76 13.58 11.11
N SER A 405 -9.06 13.32 11.20
CA SER A 405 -9.96 14.01 12.12
C SER A 405 -9.62 13.76 13.59
N LEU A 406 -9.39 12.51 14.00
CA LEU A 406 -8.98 12.17 15.37
C LEU A 406 -7.69 12.90 15.77
N ARG A 407 -6.69 12.88 14.88
CA ARG A 407 -5.40 13.54 15.11
C ARG A 407 -5.54 15.06 15.19
N GLU A 408 -6.31 15.67 14.30
CA GLU A 408 -6.55 17.12 14.34
C GLU A 408 -7.33 17.53 15.59
N LEU A 409 -8.29 16.73 16.07
CA LEU A 409 -8.99 16.96 17.34
C LEU A 409 -8.06 16.83 18.55
N CYS A 410 -7.17 15.83 18.57
CA CYS A 410 -6.11 15.72 19.57
C CYS A 410 -5.26 16.98 19.61
N THR A 411 -4.82 17.44 18.43
CA THR A 411 -3.96 18.63 18.30
C THR A 411 -4.70 19.89 18.72
N LEU A 412 -5.96 20.05 18.30
CA LEU A 412 -6.80 21.18 18.69
C LEU A 412 -6.98 21.26 20.20
N HIS A 413 -7.33 20.17 20.87
CA HIS A 413 -7.54 20.18 22.31
C HIS A 413 -6.23 20.27 23.09
N ALA A 414 -5.11 19.80 22.53
CA ALA A 414 -3.78 20.09 23.07
C ALA A 414 -3.45 21.59 22.98
N ASP A 415 -3.70 22.24 21.83
CA ASP A 415 -3.53 23.70 21.63
C ASP A 415 -4.40 24.51 22.60
N LEU A 416 -5.60 24.01 22.92
CA LEU A 416 -6.54 24.61 23.89
C LEU A 416 -6.26 24.23 25.35
N ASN A 417 -5.28 23.37 25.61
CA ASN A 417 -4.96 22.84 26.94
C ASN A 417 -6.16 22.14 27.63
N ASP A 418 -7.00 21.46 26.85
CA ASP A 418 -8.19 20.70 27.29
C ASP A 418 -7.88 19.19 27.24
N ALA A 419 -7.14 18.70 28.25
CA ALA A 419 -6.72 17.31 28.32
C ALA A 419 -7.90 16.32 28.46
N GLU A 420 -9.01 16.75 29.07
CA GLU A 420 -10.21 15.92 29.24
C GLU A 420 -10.85 15.58 27.89
N ARG A 421 -10.93 16.56 26.99
CA ARG A 421 -11.40 16.31 25.61
C ARG A 421 -10.36 15.65 24.71
N ALA A 422 -9.07 15.93 24.89
CA ALA A 422 -8.02 15.34 24.05
C ALA A 422 -7.88 13.82 24.27
N LEU A 423 -8.02 13.34 25.51
CA LEU A 423 -7.76 11.95 25.89
C LEU A 423 -8.60 10.91 25.11
N PRO A 424 -9.93 11.01 24.98
CA PRO A 424 -10.71 10.02 24.22
C PRO A 424 -10.33 9.97 22.74
N TYR A 425 -10.03 11.12 22.12
CA TYR A 425 -9.56 11.16 20.74
C TYR A 425 -8.19 10.50 20.60
N LEU A 426 -7.29 10.72 21.56
CA LEU A 426 -5.97 10.09 21.56
C LEU A 426 -6.08 8.57 21.73
N GLN A 427 -6.95 8.10 22.63
CA GLN A 427 -7.19 6.67 22.81
C GLN A 427 -7.75 6.03 21.54
N ALA A 428 -8.74 6.66 20.89
CA ALA A 428 -9.30 6.18 19.63
C ALA A 428 -8.25 6.20 18.50
N TYR A 429 -7.44 7.25 18.42
CA TYR A 429 -6.35 7.36 17.45
C TYR A 429 -5.29 6.28 17.65
N LEU A 430 -4.86 6.05 18.89
CA LEU A 430 -3.88 5.02 19.23
C LEU A 430 -4.42 3.62 19.02
N SER A 431 -5.71 3.38 19.29
CA SER A 431 -6.35 2.10 18.94
C SER A 431 -6.30 1.88 17.43
N ASP A 432 -6.68 2.89 16.64
CA ASP A 432 -6.61 2.82 15.18
C ASP A 432 -5.16 2.61 14.72
N GLU A 433 -4.14 3.20 15.37
CA GLU A 433 -2.69 3.03 15.07
C GLU A 433 -2.11 1.68 15.50
N LEU A 434 -2.51 1.14 16.65
CA LEU A 434 -2.00 -0.15 17.14
C LEU A 434 -2.47 -1.30 16.25
N ASP A 435 -3.68 -1.20 15.68
CA ASP A 435 -4.13 -2.07 14.60
C ASP A 435 -3.29 -1.92 13.30
N ARG A 436 -2.44 -0.88 13.18
CA ARG A 436 -1.50 -0.66 12.05
C ARG A 436 -0.10 -1.18 12.28
N VAL A 437 0.41 -1.23 13.52
CA VAL A 437 1.82 -1.58 13.81
C VAL A 437 2.03 -3.09 13.72
N ASP A 438 1.68 -3.64 12.57
CA ASP A 438 2.04 -4.97 12.16
C ASP A 438 3.42 -4.93 11.50
N GLU A 439 4.35 -5.75 11.98
CA GLU A 439 5.68 -6.04 11.37
C GLU A 439 5.59 -6.37 9.86
N ARG A 440 4.38 -6.63 9.37
CA ARG A 440 4.04 -6.94 7.99
C ARG A 440 4.27 -5.77 7.02
N ARG A 441 4.14 -4.49 7.42
CA ARG A 441 4.29 -3.34 6.49
C ARG A 441 5.67 -3.28 5.82
N THR A 442 6.75 -3.51 6.57
CA THR A 442 8.11 -3.57 6.03
C THR A 442 8.27 -4.76 5.07
N ARG A 443 7.72 -5.93 5.43
CA ARG A 443 7.70 -7.13 4.59
C ARG A 443 6.92 -6.88 3.29
N TRP A 444 5.84 -6.11 3.34
CA TRP A 444 5.01 -5.81 2.18
C TRP A 444 5.66 -4.83 1.20
N VAL A 445 6.31 -3.77 1.71
CA VAL A 445 7.15 -2.89 0.87
C VAL A 445 8.25 -3.71 0.18
N GLU A 446 8.87 -4.65 0.92
CA GLU A 446 9.85 -5.58 0.34
C GLU A 446 9.23 -6.49 -0.72
N LEU A 447 8.03 -7.02 -0.50
CA LEU A 447 7.33 -7.89 -1.46
C LEU A 447 6.93 -7.15 -2.74
N PHE A 448 6.40 -5.93 -2.65
CA PHE A 448 6.16 -5.08 -3.82
C PHE A 448 7.47 -4.77 -4.56
N GLY A 449 8.55 -4.47 -3.84
CA GLY A 449 9.87 -4.26 -4.42
C GLY A 449 10.41 -5.51 -5.14
N ARG A 450 10.34 -6.67 -4.50
CA ARG A 450 10.75 -7.96 -5.09
C ARG A 450 9.91 -8.31 -6.31
N ARG A 451 8.58 -8.17 -6.24
CA ARG A 451 7.68 -8.48 -7.35
C ARG A 451 7.91 -7.56 -8.54
N LYS A 452 8.08 -6.25 -8.30
CA LYS A 452 8.47 -5.28 -9.34
C LYS A 452 9.78 -5.68 -10.01
N SER A 453 10.80 -6.02 -9.22
CA SER A 453 12.11 -6.44 -9.73
C SER A 453 12.01 -7.74 -10.56
N LEU A 454 11.20 -8.71 -10.13
CA LEU A 454 10.96 -9.94 -10.89
C LEU A 454 10.35 -9.64 -12.26
N LEU A 455 9.33 -8.78 -12.33
CA LEU A 455 8.71 -8.40 -13.60
C LEU A 455 9.69 -7.65 -14.52
N GLU A 456 10.52 -6.76 -13.96
CA GLU A 456 11.58 -6.11 -14.73
C GLU A 456 12.58 -7.14 -15.30
N THR A 457 12.93 -8.17 -14.52
CA THR A 457 13.78 -9.26 -15.02
C THR A 457 13.08 -10.14 -16.06
N GLU A 458 11.79 -10.44 -15.90
CA GLU A 458 11.00 -11.19 -16.88
C GLU A 458 10.82 -10.39 -18.17
N ARG A 459 10.64 -9.07 -18.09
CA ARG A 459 10.61 -8.16 -19.25
C ARG A 459 11.95 -8.08 -19.94
N ALA A 460 13.03 -7.91 -19.19
CA ALA A 460 14.38 -7.92 -19.76
C ALA A 460 14.65 -9.26 -20.44
N ALA A 461 14.26 -10.37 -19.82
CA ALA A 461 14.36 -11.70 -20.41
C ALA A 461 13.46 -11.87 -21.64
N GLY A 462 12.23 -11.36 -21.63
CA GLY A 462 11.29 -11.42 -22.74
C GLY A 462 11.69 -10.55 -23.92
N GLN A 463 12.23 -9.35 -23.67
CA GLN A 463 12.81 -8.48 -24.70
C GLN A 463 14.08 -9.10 -25.28
N LEU A 464 14.96 -9.65 -24.44
CA LEU A 464 16.13 -10.39 -24.90
C LEU A 464 15.72 -11.63 -25.69
N ARG A 465 14.64 -12.32 -25.30
CA ARG A 465 14.10 -13.50 -26.00
C ARG A 465 13.55 -13.11 -27.37
N ARG A 466 12.75 -12.05 -27.46
CA ARG A 466 12.25 -11.49 -28.73
C ARG A 466 13.40 -11.04 -29.63
N GLN A 467 14.37 -10.29 -29.10
CA GLN A 467 15.58 -9.88 -29.83
C GLN A 467 16.47 -11.07 -30.25
N ALA A 468 16.49 -12.15 -29.47
CA ALA A 468 17.29 -13.32 -29.77
C ALA A 468 16.63 -14.25 -30.79
N TYR A 469 15.29 -14.35 -30.79
CA TYR A 469 14.54 -15.41 -31.48
C TYR A 469 13.47 -14.95 -32.47
N GLU A 470 13.16 -13.66 -32.61
CA GLU A 470 12.23 -13.15 -33.62
C GLU A 470 12.96 -12.34 -34.70
N ASP A 471 12.37 -12.29 -35.90
CA ASP A 471 12.80 -11.46 -37.01
C ASP A 471 12.08 -10.11 -36.97
N PRO A 472 12.79 -8.97 -37.00
CA PRO A 472 12.20 -7.66 -36.77
C PRO A 472 11.32 -7.12 -37.91
N LEU A 473 11.34 -7.74 -39.09
CA LEU A 473 10.54 -7.29 -40.24
C LEU A 473 9.27 -8.12 -40.41
N THR A 474 9.33 -9.43 -40.17
CA THR A 474 8.21 -10.35 -40.37
C THR A 474 7.54 -10.79 -39.07
N HIS A 475 8.17 -10.52 -37.91
CA HIS A 475 7.78 -11.01 -36.58
C HIS A 475 7.72 -12.54 -36.44
N LEU A 476 8.17 -13.28 -37.47
CA LEU A 476 8.33 -14.71 -37.40
C LEU A 476 9.55 -15.09 -36.57
N PRO A 477 9.58 -16.29 -35.98
CA PRO A 477 10.80 -16.82 -35.39
C PRO A 477 11.98 -16.76 -36.37
N ASN A 478 13.14 -16.32 -35.88
CA ASN A 478 14.33 -16.15 -36.69
C ASN A 478 15.12 -17.47 -36.80
N ARG A 479 16.18 -17.44 -37.62
CA ARG A 479 17.11 -18.56 -37.79
C ARG A 479 17.61 -19.19 -36.48
N ARG A 480 17.92 -18.41 -35.45
CA ARG A 480 18.43 -18.95 -34.18
C ARG A 480 17.38 -19.80 -33.47
N TYR A 481 16.11 -19.40 -33.52
CA TYR A 481 15.01 -20.18 -32.97
C TYR A 481 14.84 -21.50 -33.73
N ALA A 482 14.79 -21.42 -35.07
CA ALA A 482 14.65 -22.58 -35.93
C ALA A 482 15.76 -23.63 -35.69
N GLU A 483 17.01 -23.17 -35.56
CA GLU A 483 18.15 -24.06 -35.26
C GLU A 483 17.98 -24.76 -33.90
N ALA A 484 17.64 -24.01 -32.85
CA ALA A 484 17.47 -24.56 -31.51
C ALA A 484 16.29 -25.53 -31.41
N ARG A 485 15.15 -25.20 -32.05
CA ARG A 485 13.95 -26.05 -32.06
C ARG A 485 14.20 -27.36 -32.81
N LEU A 486 14.86 -27.30 -33.95
CA LEU A 486 15.20 -28.49 -34.73
C LEU A 486 16.22 -29.38 -34.01
N ASP A 487 17.26 -28.80 -33.40
CA ASP A 487 18.22 -29.56 -32.58
C ASP A 487 17.52 -30.26 -31.40
N GLY A 488 16.52 -29.62 -30.78
CA GLY A 488 15.70 -30.21 -29.72
C GLY A 488 14.83 -31.39 -30.17
N LEU A 489 14.12 -31.26 -31.31
CA LEU A 489 13.31 -32.34 -31.87
C LEU A 489 14.16 -33.57 -32.23
N LEU A 490 15.31 -33.35 -32.87
CA LEU A 490 16.23 -34.44 -33.24
C LEU A 490 16.83 -35.13 -32.02
N ALA A 491 17.15 -34.37 -30.95
CA ALA A 491 17.67 -34.93 -29.69
C ALA A 491 16.63 -35.77 -28.93
N ALA A 492 15.34 -35.41 -29.03
CA ALA A 492 14.24 -36.21 -28.47
C ALA A 492 14.01 -37.54 -29.20
N GLY A 493 14.66 -37.73 -30.37
CA GLY A 493 14.52 -38.91 -31.20
C GLY A 493 13.35 -38.83 -32.19
N ASP A 494 12.76 -37.65 -32.36
CA ASP A 494 11.71 -37.40 -33.34
C ASP A 494 12.27 -37.41 -34.77
N VAL A 495 11.37 -37.59 -35.73
CA VAL A 495 11.70 -37.61 -37.17
C VAL A 495 10.92 -36.51 -37.91
N PRO A 496 11.20 -35.21 -37.65
CA PRO A 496 10.44 -34.12 -38.24
C PRO A 496 10.67 -34.01 -39.76
N ALA A 497 9.68 -33.46 -40.48
CA ALA A 497 9.91 -32.94 -41.82
C ALA A 497 10.36 -31.47 -41.75
N LEU A 498 11.31 -31.12 -42.62
CA LEU A 498 11.85 -29.78 -42.78
C LEU A 498 11.58 -29.32 -44.21
N ALA A 499 11.00 -28.13 -44.35
CA ALA A 499 10.87 -27.46 -45.63
C ALA A 499 11.70 -26.17 -45.65
N VAL A 500 12.50 -25.99 -46.71
CA VAL A 500 13.17 -24.72 -47.00
C VAL A 500 12.43 -24.07 -48.17
N VAL A 501 11.99 -22.83 -47.97
CA VAL A 501 11.13 -22.07 -48.87
C VAL A 501 11.86 -20.80 -49.29
N ASP A 502 11.79 -20.44 -50.57
CA ASP A 502 12.40 -19.24 -51.12
C ASP A 502 11.41 -18.47 -51.99
N VAL A 503 11.38 -17.15 -51.83
CA VAL A 503 10.59 -16.27 -52.69
C VAL A 503 11.28 -16.10 -54.04
N ASP A 504 10.62 -16.56 -55.09
CA ASP A 504 11.23 -16.61 -56.42
C ASP A 504 11.48 -15.21 -56.97
N ARG A 505 12.72 -14.96 -57.41
CA ARG A 505 13.15 -13.71 -58.05
C ARG A 505 12.90 -12.46 -57.19
N PHE A 506 13.00 -12.58 -55.86
CA PHE A 506 12.78 -11.46 -54.94
C PHE A 506 13.61 -10.20 -55.24
N LYS A 507 14.84 -10.36 -55.77
CA LYS A 507 15.64 -9.22 -56.25
C LYS A 507 14.91 -8.39 -57.32
N SER A 508 14.26 -9.05 -58.28
CA SER A 508 13.49 -8.36 -59.33
C SER A 508 12.25 -7.65 -58.79
N ILE A 509 11.66 -8.17 -57.70
CA ILE A 509 10.57 -7.51 -56.97
C ILE A 509 11.10 -6.21 -56.34
N ASN A 510 12.21 -6.28 -55.60
CA ASN A 510 12.86 -5.09 -55.04
C ASN A 510 13.27 -4.07 -56.10
N ASP A 511 13.77 -4.52 -57.25
CA ASP A 511 14.14 -3.64 -58.36
C ASP A 511 12.92 -2.94 -59.00
N ALA A 512 11.72 -3.52 -58.87
CA ALA A 512 10.49 -3.00 -59.46
C ALA A 512 9.73 -2.03 -58.53
N ILE A 513 9.56 -2.37 -57.25
CA ILE A 513 8.75 -1.61 -56.28
C ILE A 513 9.56 -1.01 -55.12
N GLY A 514 10.88 -1.14 -55.16
CA GLY A 514 11.79 -0.68 -54.13
C GLY A 514 11.83 -1.60 -52.89
N HIS A 515 12.86 -1.43 -52.07
CA HIS A 515 13.04 -2.20 -50.84
C HIS A 515 11.84 -2.14 -49.88
N PRO A 516 11.19 -0.98 -49.62
CA PRO A 516 10.00 -0.94 -48.77
C PRO A 516 8.82 -1.76 -49.32
N GLY A 517 8.69 -1.83 -50.66
CA GLY A 517 7.68 -2.66 -51.31
C GLY A 517 8.02 -4.15 -51.21
N GLY A 518 9.29 -4.53 -51.37
CA GLY A 518 9.74 -5.90 -51.13
C GLY A 518 9.59 -6.34 -49.68
N ASP A 519 9.81 -5.45 -48.72
CA ASP A 519 9.56 -5.72 -47.29
C ASP A 519 8.07 -6.00 -47.02
N ALA A 520 7.16 -5.30 -47.70
CA ALA A 520 5.73 -5.57 -47.64
C ALA A 520 5.38 -6.95 -48.23
N VAL A 521 6.02 -7.33 -49.33
CA VAL A 521 5.87 -8.67 -49.92
C VAL A 521 6.32 -9.75 -48.93
N LEU A 522 7.45 -9.57 -48.24
CA LEU A 522 7.92 -10.55 -47.25
C LEU A 522 6.99 -10.70 -46.05
N ARG A 523 6.36 -9.62 -45.58
CA ARG A 523 5.35 -9.67 -44.52
C ARG A 523 4.14 -10.51 -44.94
N VAL A 524 3.57 -10.21 -46.11
CA VAL A 524 2.41 -10.94 -46.65
C VAL A 524 2.75 -12.41 -46.93
N VAL A 525 3.92 -12.71 -47.51
CA VAL A 525 4.36 -14.10 -47.71
C VAL A 525 4.48 -14.83 -46.36
N GLY A 526 5.02 -14.17 -45.32
CA GLY A 526 5.08 -14.72 -43.97
C GLY A 526 3.70 -15.05 -43.41
N GLU A 527 2.74 -14.12 -43.51
CA GLU A 527 1.36 -14.32 -43.08
C GLU A 527 0.68 -15.49 -43.80
N LEU A 528 0.87 -15.60 -45.12
CA LEU A 528 0.30 -16.69 -45.93
C LEU A 528 0.93 -18.05 -45.60
N LEU A 529 2.22 -18.08 -45.25
CA LEU A 529 2.89 -19.29 -44.78
C LEU A 529 2.31 -19.73 -43.44
N VAL A 530 2.14 -18.82 -42.48
CA VAL A 530 1.56 -19.11 -41.15
C VAL A 530 0.11 -19.59 -41.28
N ALA A 531 -0.72 -18.90 -42.07
CA ALA A 531 -2.12 -19.27 -42.26
C ALA A 531 -2.33 -20.64 -42.93
N GLY A 532 -1.31 -21.18 -43.61
CA GLY A 532 -1.41 -22.47 -44.30
C GLY A 532 -0.84 -23.67 -43.57
N VAL A 533 -0.21 -23.46 -42.41
CA VAL A 533 0.32 -24.52 -41.53
C VAL A 533 -0.56 -24.68 -40.28
N ARG A 534 -0.31 -25.71 -39.46
CA ARG A 534 -1.04 -25.96 -38.20
C ARG A 534 -0.36 -25.25 -37.04
N ASP A 535 -1.06 -25.10 -35.92
CA ASP A 535 -0.49 -24.55 -34.66
C ASP A 535 0.73 -25.34 -34.14
N THR A 536 0.86 -26.61 -34.52
CA THR A 536 2.00 -27.46 -34.17
C THR A 536 3.23 -27.25 -35.08
N ASP A 537 3.02 -26.64 -36.25
CA ASP A 537 4.05 -26.41 -37.26
C ASP A 537 4.64 -24.99 -37.08
N GLU A 538 5.93 -24.82 -37.30
CA GLU A 538 6.62 -23.57 -37.00
C GLU A 538 7.20 -22.96 -38.28
N VAL A 539 6.73 -21.76 -38.64
CA VAL A 539 7.26 -20.98 -39.78
C VAL A 539 8.30 -20.01 -39.27
N CYS A 540 9.53 -20.11 -39.77
CA CYS A 540 10.65 -19.28 -39.36
C CYS A 540 11.23 -18.52 -40.55
N ARG A 541 11.71 -17.29 -40.34
CA ARG A 541 12.50 -16.58 -41.35
C ARG A 541 13.98 -16.89 -41.19
N TRP A 542 14.58 -17.44 -42.24
CA TRP A 542 15.94 -17.97 -42.19
C TRP A 542 17.00 -16.95 -42.59
N ALA A 543 16.81 -16.28 -43.72
CA ALA A 543 17.68 -15.21 -44.20
C ALA A 543 17.01 -14.48 -45.37
N GLY A 544 17.01 -13.14 -45.41
CA GLY A 544 16.56 -12.39 -46.60
C GLY A 544 15.15 -12.77 -47.06
N ASP A 545 15.07 -13.50 -48.16
CA ASP A 545 13.89 -14.05 -48.85
C ASP A 545 13.62 -15.55 -48.61
N GLU A 546 14.37 -16.17 -47.69
CA GLU A 546 14.29 -17.58 -47.33
C GLU A 546 13.53 -17.78 -46.01
N PHE A 547 12.62 -18.75 -46.02
CA PHE A 547 11.85 -19.22 -44.88
C PHE A 547 12.09 -20.71 -44.66
N VAL A 548 11.90 -21.15 -43.42
CA VAL A 548 11.99 -22.55 -43.02
C VAL A 548 10.72 -22.92 -42.30
N ILE A 549 10.14 -24.07 -42.64
CA ILE A 549 8.99 -24.61 -41.93
C ILE A 549 9.41 -25.92 -41.26
N LEU A 550 9.26 -25.97 -39.95
CA LEU A 550 9.43 -27.19 -39.15
C LEU A 550 8.05 -27.84 -39.02
N LEU A 551 7.94 -29.09 -39.46
CA LEU A 551 6.69 -29.85 -39.40
C LEU A 551 6.90 -31.09 -38.51
N PRO A 552 6.70 -30.96 -37.18
CA PRO A 552 6.72 -32.10 -36.26
C PRO A 552 5.66 -33.14 -36.67
N GLU A 553 5.97 -34.41 -36.45
CA GLU A 553 5.03 -35.53 -36.69
C GLU A 553 4.41 -35.59 -38.09
N THR A 554 5.03 -34.95 -39.08
CA THR A 554 4.50 -34.81 -40.43
C THR A 554 5.36 -35.56 -41.43
N THR A 555 4.74 -36.40 -42.26
CA THR A 555 5.44 -37.10 -43.34
C THR A 555 5.76 -36.16 -44.51
N SER A 556 6.82 -36.44 -45.28
CA SER A 556 7.17 -35.65 -46.48
C SER A 556 6.01 -35.47 -47.47
N GLU A 557 5.10 -36.44 -47.58
CA GLU A 557 3.92 -36.37 -48.47
C GLU A 557 2.82 -35.43 -47.94
N GLN A 558 2.62 -35.41 -46.61
CA GLN A 558 1.70 -34.47 -45.97
C GLN A 558 2.25 -33.05 -46.02
N ALA A 559 3.56 -32.88 -45.79
CA ALA A 559 4.25 -31.61 -45.93
C ALA A 559 4.13 -31.07 -47.38
N GLU A 560 4.33 -31.92 -48.39
CA GLU A 560 4.18 -31.55 -49.80
C GLU A 560 2.77 -31.04 -50.11
N ARG A 561 1.73 -31.74 -49.64
CA ARG A 561 0.34 -31.29 -49.83
C ARG A 561 0.04 -29.97 -49.14
N ALA A 562 0.60 -29.73 -47.96
CA ALA A 562 0.41 -28.47 -47.23
C ALA A 562 1.10 -27.30 -47.96
N LEU A 563 2.37 -27.48 -48.33
CA LEU A 563 3.16 -26.49 -49.05
C LEU A 563 2.61 -26.19 -50.44
N GLU A 564 2.01 -27.17 -51.12
CA GLU A 564 1.39 -26.93 -52.43
C GLU A 564 0.13 -26.06 -52.32
N ARG A 565 -0.66 -26.22 -51.24
CA ARG A 565 -1.76 -25.30 -50.95
C ARG A 565 -1.24 -23.89 -50.65
N ILE A 566 -0.21 -23.78 -49.82
CA ILE A 566 0.41 -22.49 -49.48
C ILE A 566 0.93 -21.80 -50.75
N ARG A 567 1.66 -22.53 -51.60
CA ARG A 567 2.14 -22.02 -52.89
C ARG A 567 0.99 -21.48 -53.74
N ALA A 568 -0.11 -22.23 -53.87
CA ALA A 568 -1.29 -21.79 -54.61
C ALA A 568 -1.92 -20.52 -54.01
N SER A 569 -1.98 -20.39 -52.69
CA SER A 569 -2.45 -19.19 -52.00
C SER A 569 -1.54 -17.98 -52.25
N VAL A 570 -0.21 -18.17 -52.24
CA VAL A 570 0.76 -17.11 -52.56
C VAL A 570 0.59 -16.63 -53.99
N VAL A 571 0.43 -17.53 -54.96
CA VAL A 571 0.19 -17.16 -56.37
C VAL A 571 -1.16 -16.46 -56.55
N GLY A 572 -2.18 -16.86 -55.79
CA GLY A 572 -3.54 -16.33 -55.88
C GLY A 572 -3.78 -15.00 -55.15
N TYR A 573 -2.81 -14.50 -54.37
CA TYR A 573 -2.93 -13.25 -53.63
C TYR A 573 -2.94 -12.03 -54.59
N PRO A 574 -3.75 -10.97 -54.33
CA PRO A 574 -3.87 -9.82 -55.21
C PRO A 574 -2.65 -8.87 -55.16
N TRP A 575 -1.50 -9.32 -55.65
CA TRP A 575 -0.23 -8.57 -55.65
C TRP A 575 -0.26 -7.22 -56.39
N SER A 576 -1.25 -7.00 -57.26
CA SER A 576 -1.49 -5.72 -57.92
C SER A 576 -1.73 -4.57 -56.95
N GLU A 577 -2.30 -4.86 -55.76
CA GLU A 577 -2.53 -3.85 -54.72
C GLU A 577 -1.22 -3.35 -54.09
N LEU A 578 -0.16 -4.16 -54.16
CA LEU A 578 1.20 -3.83 -53.73
C LEU A 578 2.08 -3.32 -54.90
N GLY A 579 1.47 -3.05 -56.06
CA GLY A 579 2.16 -2.48 -57.23
C GLY A 579 2.90 -3.50 -58.10
N LEU A 580 2.58 -4.79 -58.00
CA LEU A 580 3.18 -5.84 -58.84
C LEU A 580 2.20 -6.32 -59.92
N ASP A 581 2.61 -6.23 -61.18
CA ASP A 581 1.85 -6.69 -62.34
C ASP A 581 1.94 -8.22 -62.59
N VAL A 582 2.82 -8.90 -61.86
CA VAL A 582 3.08 -10.35 -61.97
C VAL A 582 2.93 -10.97 -60.59
N PRO A 583 2.28 -12.14 -60.45
CA PRO A 583 2.14 -12.80 -59.16
C PRO A 583 3.50 -13.18 -58.58
N VAL A 584 3.62 -13.06 -57.26
CA VAL A 584 4.76 -13.59 -56.52
C VAL A 584 4.61 -15.10 -56.42
N THR A 585 5.71 -15.84 -56.63
CA THR A 585 5.75 -17.31 -56.52
C THR A 585 6.77 -17.72 -55.48
N ILE A 586 6.60 -18.91 -54.91
CA ILE A 586 7.57 -19.52 -53.99
C ILE A 586 8.00 -20.89 -54.49
N SER A 587 9.26 -21.24 -54.25
CA SER A 587 9.80 -22.58 -54.45
C SER A 587 10.11 -23.21 -53.09
N ALA A 588 9.79 -24.49 -52.90
CA ALA A 588 10.03 -25.18 -51.63
C ALA A 588 10.69 -26.55 -51.84
N GLY A 589 11.68 -26.86 -50.99
CA GLY A 589 12.35 -28.16 -50.91
C GLY A 589 12.09 -28.85 -49.58
N ILE A 590 11.64 -30.10 -49.62
CA ILE A 590 11.26 -30.88 -48.42
C ILE A 590 12.21 -32.05 -48.21
N ALA A 591 12.66 -32.22 -46.97
CA ALA A 591 13.35 -33.40 -46.49
C ALA A 591 12.75 -33.90 -45.17
N SER A 592 12.67 -35.22 -44.98
CA SER A 592 12.31 -35.83 -43.69
C SER A 592 13.55 -36.34 -42.98
N ALA A 593 13.63 -36.09 -41.68
CA ALA A 593 14.68 -36.63 -40.82
C ALA A 593 14.58 -38.16 -40.71
N THR A 594 15.73 -38.80 -40.63
CA THR A 594 15.88 -40.19 -40.24
C THR A 594 16.62 -40.31 -38.91
N ARG A 595 16.44 -41.43 -38.21
CA ARG A 595 17.06 -41.62 -36.89
C ARG A 595 18.58 -41.51 -36.98
N GLY A 596 19.12 -40.54 -36.25
CA GLY A 596 20.56 -40.26 -36.23
C GLY A 596 21.01 -39.14 -37.18
N ASP A 597 20.09 -38.53 -37.93
CA ASP A 597 20.39 -37.30 -38.67
C ASP A 597 20.66 -36.14 -37.71
N ASP A 598 21.63 -35.31 -38.07
CA ASP A 598 21.85 -34.02 -37.43
C ASP A 598 21.18 -32.90 -38.26
N ARG A 599 20.98 -31.74 -37.62
CA ARG A 599 20.37 -30.57 -38.26
C ARG A 599 21.07 -30.18 -39.56
N LYS A 600 22.39 -30.26 -39.61
CA LYS A 600 23.17 -29.88 -40.80
C LYS A 600 22.85 -30.76 -41.99
N THR A 601 22.76 -32.07 -41.77
CA THR A 601 22.44 -33.04 -42.81
C THR A 601 21.02 -32.87 -43.32
N LEU A 602 20.05 -32.68 -42.41
CA LEU A 602 18.65 -32.47 -42.79
C LEU A 602 18.44 -31.15 -43.56
N PHE A 603 19.04 -30.05 -43.08
CA PHE A 603 18.96 -28.76 -43.77
C PHE A 603 19.61 -28.81 -45.15
N ALA A 604 20.81 -29.40 -45.26
CA ALA A 604 21.49 -29.55 -46.54
C ALA A 604 20.69 -30.41 -47.53
N ALA A 605 19.98 -31.43 -47.04
CA ALA A 605 19.08 -32.22 -47.87
C ALA A 605 17.92 -31.36 -48.40
N ALA A 606 17.21 -30.64 -47.53
CA ALA A 606 16.07 -29.80 -47.94
C ALA A 606 16.49 -28.65 -48.87
N ASP A 607 17.63 -27.99 -48.61
CA ASP A 607 18.21 -26.96 -49.46
C ASP A 607 18.63 -27.50 -50.83
N GLY A 608 19.22 -28.69 -50.88
CA GLY A 608 19.54 -29.39 -52.12
C GLY A 608 18.28 -29.65 -52.98
N VAL A 609 17.17 -30.01 -52.35
CA VAL A 609 15.88 -30.19 -53.04
C VAL A 609 15.30 -28.86 -53.54
N LEU A 610 15.40 -27.80 -52.73
CA LEU A 610 14.97 -26.46 -53.12
C LEU A 610 15.77 -25.99 -54.35
N TYR A 611 17.07 -26.28 -54.40
CA TYR A 611 17.90 -25.96 -55.55
C TYR A 611 17.40 -26.64 -56.84
N ASP A 612 16.96 -27.89 -56.77
CA ASP A 612 16.35 -28.61 -57.88
C ASP A 612 14.97 -28.02 -58.28
N ALA A 613 14.18 -27.56 -57.31
CA ALA A 613 12.94 -26.82 -57.56
C ALA A 613 13.22 -25.53 -58.36
N LYS A 614 14.23 -24.75 -57.94
CA LYS A 614 14.65 -23.52 -58.62
C LYS A 614 15.19 -23.79 -60.04
N ARG A 615 15.94 -24.87 -60.25
CA ARG A 615 16.49 -25.26 -61.57
C ARG A 615 15.45 -25.78 -62.54
N SER A 616 14.45 -26.49 -62.05
CA SER A 616 13.43 -27.14 -62.88
C SER A 616 12.32 -26.17 -63.35
N GLY A 617 12.39 -24.90 -62.97
CA GLY A 617 11.53 -23.84 -63.49
C GLY A 617 10.87 -22.96 -62.44
N ARG A 618 11.19 -23.11 -61.14
CA ARG A 618 10.58 -22.37 -60.01
C ARG A 618 9.08 -22.63 -59.85
N ASP A 619 8.44 -21.94 -58.90
CA ASP A 619 7.02 -22.03 -58.57
C ASP A 619 6.54 -23.48 -58.34
N ARG A 620 7.20 -24.17 -57.41
CA ARG A 620 6.91 -25.59 -57.13
C ARG A 620 7.42 -26.07 -55.79
N VAL A 621 6.79 -27.11 -55.30
CA VAL A 621 7.24 -27.89 -54.16
C VAL A 621 7.90 -29.18 -54.67
N VAL A 622 9.09 -29.49 -54.18
CA VAL A 622 9.81 -30.73 -54.49
C VAL A 622 10.21 -31.41 -53.19
N ARG A 623 10.16 -32.74 -53.18
CA ARG A 623 10.61 -33.57 -52.06
C ARG A 623 11.58 -34.66 -52.50
N LEU A 624 12.42 -35.14 -51.60
CA LEU A 624 13.20 -36.36 -51.83
C LEU A 624 12.27 -37.57 -51.86
N SER A 625 12.35 -38.36 -52.94
CA SER A 625 11.72 -39.68 -53.00
C SER A 625 12.57 -40.69 -52.22
N ALA A 626 11.97 -41.54 -51.39
CA ALA A 626 12.63 -42.45 -50.45
C ALA A 626 13.63 -43.49 -51.05
N VAL A 627 13.94 -43.42 -52.34
CA VAL A 627 14.82 -44.36 -53.05
C VAL A 627 16.29 -43.90 -53.08
N THR A 628 16.63 -42.68 -52.65
CA THR A 628 17.99 -42.12 -52.86
C THR A 628 18.73 -41.68 -51.60
N GLN A 629 18.35 -42.16 -50.41
CA GLN A 629 19.22 -42.07 -49.24
C GLN A 629 20.29 -43.18 -49.27
N THR A 630 21.14 -43.16 -50.29
CA THR A 630 22.41 -43.90 -50.26
C THR A 630 23.50 -42.93 -49.87
N ARG A 631 24.04 -43.12 -48.67
CA ARG A 631 25.20 -42.43 -48.11
C ARG A 631 26.25 -42.19 -49.21
N ALA A 632 26.55 -40.92 -49.51
CA ALA A 632 27.65 -40.60 -50.41
C ALA A 632 28.94 -41.20 -49.82
N PRO A 633 29.80 -41.84 -50.64
CA PRO A 633 31.07 -42.38 -50.14
C PRO A 633 31.98 -41.23 -49.69
N ALA A 634 32.76 -41.53 -48.65
CA ALA A 634 33.71 -40.70 -47.92
C ALA A 634 34.34 -39.55 -48.74
N SER A 635 34.28 -38.36 -48.17
CA SER A 635 35.07 -37.20 -48.60
C SER A 635 36.57 -37.50 -48.42
N PRO A 636 37.46 -36.99 -49.29
CA PRO A 636 38.91 -37.13 -49.16
C PRO A 636 39.51 -36.53 -47.86
N LEU A 637 38.68 -35.93 -47.00
CA LEU A 637 39.05 -35.46 -45.65
C LEU A 637 39.19 -36.58 -44.61
N ASP A 638 38.65 -37.78 -44.84
CA ASP A 638 38.78 -38.93 -43.93
C ASP A 638 40.19 -39.56 -43.96
N ALA A 639 41.08 -39.09 -44.83
CA ALA A 639 42.51 -39.46 -44.84
C ALA A 639 43.37 -38.66 -43.84
N HIS A 640 42.81 -37.62 -43.20
CA HIS A 640 43.55 -36.76 -42.26
C HIS A 640 43.17 -36.94 -40.79
N PHE A 641 41.97 -37.45 -40.51
CA PHE A 641 41.51 -37.71 -39.16
C PHE A 641 41.02 -39.15 -39.13
N GLY A 642 41.83 -40.05 -38.59
CA GLY A 642 41.54 -41.49 -38.57
C GLY A 642 40.18 -41.82 -37.94
N PRO A 643 39.65 -43.04 -38.16
CA PRO A 643 38.30 -43.39 -37.75
C PRO A 643 38.12 -43.29 -36.23
N ALA A 644 36.99 -42.72 -35.81
CA ALA A 644 36.57 -42.69 -34.41
C ALA A 644 36.33 -44.13 -33.88
N PRO A 645 36.59 -44.41 -32.59
CA PRO A 645 36.52 -45.76 -32.06
C PRO A 645 35.07 -46.25 -31.96
N ASP A 646 34.88 -47.47 -32.44
CA ASP A 646 33.62 -48.20 -32.47
C ASP A 646 33.18 -48.57 -31.05
N ARG A 647 31.97 -48.16 -30.64
CA ARG A 647 31.34 -48.63 -29.40
C ARG A 647 30.19 -49.55 -29.73
N ARG A 648 30.52 -50.83 -29.98
CA ARG A 648 29.61 -51.93 -29.70
C ARG A 648 30.37 -53.14 -29.16
N THR A 649 29.74 -53.70 -28.12
CA THR A 649 29.67 -55.07 -27.60
C THR A 649 30.31 -55.28 -26.25
N GLU A 650 29.49 -55.65 -25.24
CA GLU A 650 29.49 -57.01 -24.71
C GLU A 650 28.28 -57.26 -23.79
N ASP A 651 27.67 -58.44 -23.98
CA ASP A 651 26.51 -59.01 -23.30
C ASP A 651 26.93 -59.81 -22.03
N GLY A 652 26.13 -59.67 -20.95
CA GLY A 652 25.79 -60.68 -19.91
C GLY A 652 26.75 -60.90 -18.73
N PRO A 653 26.37 -61.67 -17.67
CA PRO A 653 25.06 -61.88 -17.03
C PRO A 653 25.08 -61.67 -15.47
N GLN A 654 23.91 -61.84 -14.84
CA GLN A 654 23.53 -61.77 -13.41
C GLN A 654 24.62 -62.00 -12.34
N GLN A 655 24.67 -61.12 -11.32
CA GLN A 655 25.06 -61.48 -9.95
C GLN A 655 24.43 -60.57 -8.87
N GLU A 656 24.10 -61.20 -7.75
CA GLU A 656 23.32 -60.72 -6.61
C GLU A 656 23.91 -59.55 -5.82
N ALA A 657 23.00 -58.94 -5.05
CA ALA A 657 23.15 -57.96 -3.98
C ALA A 657 24.50 -57.95 -3.22
N ALA A 658 25.10 -56.76 -3.14
CA ALA A 658 25.90 -56.33 -2.00
C ALA A 658 25.86 -54.80 -1.86
N ALA A 659 25.56 -54.34 -0.65
CA ALA A 659 25.38 -52.95 -0.25
C ALA A 659 26.65 -52.10 -0.44
N LEU A 660 26.47 -50.84 -0.85
CA LEU A 660 27.47 -49.77 -0.78
C LEU A 660 26.81 -48.48 -0.28
N ALA A 661 27.49 -47.88 0.68
CA ALA A 661 27.02 -46.88 1.64
C ALA A 661 26.66 -45.51 1.04
N PRO A 662 25.77 -44.74 1.70
CA PRO A 662 25.46 -43.37 1.31
C PRO A 662 26.65 -42.43 1.58
N VAL A 663 26.90 -41.56 0.61
CA VAL A 663 27.82 -40.41 0.64
C VAL A 663 27.39 -39.44 1.75
N PRO A 664 28.32 -38.86 2.56
CA PRO A 664 27.95 -37.96 3.65
C PRO A 664 27.42 -36.61 3.13
N PRO A 665 26.39 -36.02 3.79
CA PRO A 665 25.82 -34.73 3.42
C PRO A 665 26.74 -33.56 3.75
N SER A 666 26.53 -32.45 3.05
CA SER A 666 27.34 -31.23 3.17
C SER A 666 27.05 -30.43 4.45
N PRO A 667 27.96 -29.57 4.93
CA PRO A 667 27.86 -28.87 6.23
C PRO A 667 26.73 -27.83 6.35
N LEU A 668 25.89 -27.66 5.33
CA LEU A 668 24.75 -26.75 5.33
C LEU A 668 23.44 -27.39 5.83
N ASP A 669 23.37 -28.72 5.88
CA ASP A 669 22.18 -29.44 6.37
C ASP A 669 22.11 -29.55 7.91
N ASP A 670 23.26 -29.45 8.60
CA ASP A 670 23.34 -29.54 10.07
C ASP A 670 22.93 -28.23 10.78
N ALA A 671 23.04 -27.08 10.11
CA ALA A 671 22.62 -25.78 10.66
C ALA A 671 21.09 -25.61 10.66
N LEU A 672 20.38 -26.22 9.70
CA LEU A 672 18.91 -26.16 9.59
C LEU A 672 18.18 -27.16 10.50
N ARG A 673 18.86 -28.26 10.91
CA ARG A 673 18.32 -29.24 11.86
C ARG A 673 18.49 -28.85 13.33
N ALA A 674 19.45 -27.97 13.66
CA ALA A 674 19.64 -27.48 15.03
C ALA A 674 18.59 -26.45 15.46
N VAL A 675 17.89 -25.81 14.51
CA VAL A 675 16.84 -24.80 14.80
C VAL A 675 15.46 -25.44 14.97
N THR A 676 15.27 -26.69 14.55
CA THR A 676 13.96 -27.38 14.53
C THR A 676 13.81 -28.50 15.56
N ALA A 677 14.82 -28.76 16.40
CA ALA A 677 14.81 -29.87 17.36
C ALA A 677 15.17 -29.43 18.80
N VAL A 678 14.41 -28.49 19.37
CA VAL A 678 14.23 -28.40 20.83
C VAL A 678 12.78 -28.01 21.11
N ARG A 679 11.88 -28.99 21.04
CA ARG A 679 10.59 -28.94 21.72
C ARG A 679 10.17 -30.39 22.00
N GLU A 680 9.72 -30.61 23.23
CA GLU A 680 9.30 -31.89 23.84
C GLU A 680 10.51 -32.71 24.35
N GLU A 681 10.71 -32.97 25.66
CA GLU A 681 9.77 -33.28 26.76
C GLU A 681 10.26 -32.81 28.16
N GLU A 682 9.31 -32.73 29.13
CA GLU A 682 9.37 -32.45 30.60
C GLU A 682 8.99 -31.02 31.09
N PRO A 683 8.24 -30.90 32.22
CA PRO A 683 6.90 -30.32 32.19
C PRO A 683 6.84 -28.87 32.71
N GLY A 684 6.49 -27.94 31.81
CA GLY A 684 6.30 -26.52 32.12
C GLY A 684 4.85 -26.07 31.97
N PHE A 685 4.33 -25.42 33.02
CA PHE A 685 3.22 -24.46 33.06
C PHE A 685 1.85 -24.78 32.42
N ALA A 686 1.64 -25.95 31.81
CA ALA A 686 0.33 -26.36 31.31
C ALA A 686 -0.65 -26.79 32.44
N SER A 687 -0.17 -27.13 33.64
CA SER A 687 -1.03 -27.63 34.73
C SER A 687 -1.66 -26.54 35.61
N LEU A 688 -1.52 -25.26 35.25
CA LEU A 688 -2.21 -24.14 35.94
C LEU A 688 -3.42 -23.61 35.17
N LEU A 689 -3.69 -24.12 33.97
CA LEU A 689 -4.85 -23.72 33.16
C LEU A 689 -6.06 -24.65 33.31
N ASP A 690 -5.97 -25.68 34.16
CA ASP A 690 -7.00 -26.72 34.27
C ASP A 690 -7.60 -26.82 35.68
N ARG A 691 -8.03 -25.68 36.23
CA ARG A 691 -9.05 -25.66 37.29
C ARG A 691 -10.15 -24.64 36.96
N PRO A 692 -11.44 -25.04 37.09
CA PRO A 692 -12.55 -24.17 36.78
C PRO A 692 -12.69 -23.16 37.92
N HIS A 693 -12.31 -21.91 37.67
CA HIS A 693 -12.71 -20.82 38.54
C HIS A 693 -14.07 -20.27 38.07
N ALA A 694 -15.01 -20.31 39.00
CA ALA A 694 -16.40 -19.89 38.87
C ALA A 694 -16.54 -18.44 38.36
N PRO A 695 -17.66 -18.12 37.68
CA PRO A 695 -17.84 -16.86 36.99
C PRO A 695 -17.96 -15.71 37.99
N LEU A 696 -17.24 -14.62 37.75
CA LEU A 696 -17.58 -13.33 38.34
C LEU A 696 -18.87 -12.87 37.66
N GLY A 697 -19.98 -13.26 38.28
CA GLY A 697 -21.31 -12.85 37.93
C GLY A 697 -21.46 -11.33 38.01
N ALA A 698 -22.23 -10.83 37.06
CA ALA A 698 -22.74 -9.50 36.96
C ALA A 698 -23.52 -9.09 38.22
N GLU A 699 -23.10 -8.02 38.88
CA GLU A 699 -24.02 -7.02 39.39
C GLU A 699 -23.46 -5.64 39.04
N ARG A 700 -24.04 -5.05 37.99
CA ARG A 700 -23.92 -3.62 37.65
C ARG A 700 -24.64 -2.81 38.74
N PRO A 701 -24.17 -1.58 38.99
CA PRO A 701 -25.08 -0.46 38.86
C PRO A 701 -24.60 0.43 37.70
N ALA A 702 -25.40 0.36 36.62
CA ALA A 702 -25.63 1.35 35.57
C ALA A 702 -24.44 2.11 34.93
N GLU A 703 -24.34 1.94 33.60
CA GLU A 703 -23.85 2.96 32.65
C GLU A 703 -24.50 4.33 32.89
N PRO A 704 -24.02 5.38 32.19
CA PRO A 704 -25.00 6.02 31.33
C PRO A 704 -24.56 6.06 29.87
N LEU A 705 -25.47 5.54 29.05
CA LEU A 705 -25.65 5.74 27.63
C LEU A 705 -25.56 7.24 27.25
N LEU A 706 -24.81 7.54 26.19
CA LEU A 706 -25.00 8.78 25.43
C LEU A 706 -26.35 8.67 24.70
N GLY A 707 -27.38 9.29 25.28
CA GLY A 707 -28.67 9.50 24.62
C GLY A 707 -28.61 10.61 23.54
N PRO A 708 -29.70 10.81 22.77
CA PRO A 708 -29.75 11.88 21.76
C PRO A 708 -29.68 13.25 22.44
N LEU A 709 -28.98 14.19 21.80
CA LEU A 709 -28.81 15.57 22.26
C LEU A 709 -30.17 16.22 22.60
N PRO A 710 -30.31 16.90 23.75
CA PRO A 710 -31.53 17.63 24.06
C PRO A 710 -31.70 18.80 23.09
N GLY A 711 -32.87 18.86 22.46
CA GLY A 711 -33.29 19.99 21.62
C GLY A 711 -33.36 21.30 22.40
N THR A 712 -33.08 22.39 21.71
CA THR A 712 -33.34 23.77 22.16
C THR A 712 -34.79 23.89 22.66
N PRO A 713 -35.04 24.32 23.91
CA PRO A 713 -36.41 24.58 24.33
C PRO A 713 -36.93 25.80 23.56
N ALA A 714 -38.08 25.60 22.91
CA ALA A 714 -38.89 26.66 22.36
C ALA A 714 -39.34 27.60 23.50
N VAL A 715 -39.20 28.90 23.26
CA VAL A 715 -39.84 29.95 24.03
C VAL A 715 -41.33 29.87 23.72
N GLU A 716 -42.13 29.37 24.67
CA GLU A 716 -43.59 29.53 24.64
C GLU A 716 -44.01 30.60 25.65
N ASP A 717 -44.83 31.51 25.13
CA ASP A 717 -45.39 32.69 25.78
C ASP A 717 -46.17 32.36 27.06
N ALA A 718 -45.80 33.02 28.16
CA ALA A 718 -46.67 33.22 29.31
C ALA A 718 -46.81 34.73 29.55
N GLU A 719 -48.01 35.25 29.31
CA GLU A 719 -48.41 36.66 29.47
C GLU A 719 -48.65 37.07 30.94
N PRO A 720 -48.78 38.38 31.24
CA PRO A 720 -48.13 39.05 32.37
C PRO A 720 -48.97 39.20 33.65
N GLY A 721 -48.30 39.34 34.80
CA GLY A 721 -48.92 39.59 36.10
C GLY A 721 -48.01 40.38 37.07
N VAL A 722 -48.14 41.70 37.00
CA VAL A 722 -47.68 42.81 37.87
C VAL A 722 -47.50 42.47 39.36
N VAL A 723 -46.35 42.83 40.00
CA VAL A 723 -46.26 43.74 41.18
C VAL A 723 -44.83 44.32 41.37
N GLU A 724 -44.74 45.65 41.17
CA GLU A 724 -43.98 46.75 41.81
C GLU A 724 -42.54 46.64 42.38
N ASP A 725 -41.71 47.56 41.87
CA ASP A 725 -40.68 48.43 42.50
C ASP A 725 -40.14 48.11 43.90
N ALA A 726 -38.81 47.89 43.98
CA ALA A 726 -37.98 48.45 45.05
C ALA A 726 -36.51 48.58 44.61
N VAL A 727 -36.08 49.83 44.44
CA VAL A 727 -34.68 50.29 44.40
C VAL A 727 -34.09 50.18 45.81
N ILE A 728 -32.91 49.57 46.00
CA ILE A 728 -32.04 49.84 47.17
C ILE A 728 -30.56 49.83 46.75
N GLU A 729 -29.86 50.84 47.26
CA GLU A 729 -28.52 51.35 47.01
C GLU A 729 -27.36 50.56 47.67
N ASP A 730 -26.14 50.97 47.28
CA ASP A 730 -24.83 50.83 47.93
C ASP A 730 -24.83 50.43 49.42
N ALA A 731 -24.03 49.41 49.78
CA ALA A 731 -23.48 49.26 51.13
C ALA A 731 -22.16 48.47 51.13
N VAL A 732 -21.11 49.16 51.59
CA VAL A 732 -19.83 48.62 52.11
C VAL A 732 -20.05 48.02 53.51
N LEU A 733 -19.05 47.25 54.01
CA LEU A 733 -18.75 46.76 55.39
C LEU A 733 -18.72 45.21 55.43
N GLU A 734 -17.84 44.47 56.12
CA GLU A 734 -16.75 44.77 57.07
C GLU A 734 -15.94 43.47 57.32
N ASP A 735 -14.75 43.63 57.92
CA ASP A 735 -13.80 42.59 58.33
C ASP A 735 -14.39 41.43 59.16
N VAL A 736 -13.90 40.21 58.90
CA VAL A 736 -14.02 39.06 59.82
C VAL A 736 -12.65 38.73 60.40
N VAL A 737 -12.52 39.02 61.69
CA VAL A 737 -11.41 38.64 62.57
C VAL A 737 -11.48 37.15 62.87
N VAL A 738 -10.35 36.44 62.71
CA VAL A 738 -10.14 35.09 63.27
C VAL A 738 -9.06 35.20 64.34
N GLU A 739 -9.43 34.98 65.59
CA GLU A 739 -8.54 34.95 66.75
C GLU A 739 -7.81 33.60 66.89
N ASP A 740 -6.50 33.70 67.13
CA ASP A 740 -5.56 32.81 67.84
C ASP A 740 -5.77 31.28 67.80
N ALA A 741 -5.08 30.64 66.85
CA ALA A 741 -4.49 29.31 67.05
C ALA A 741 -2.96 29.46 67.00
N GLU A 742 -2.28 29.08 68.09
CA GLU A 742 -0.81 29.12 68.18
C GLU A 742 -0.16 28.43 66.97
N PRO A 743 0.86 29.03 66.34
CA PRO A 743 1.57 28.38 65.25
C PRO A 743 2.26 27.15 65.81
N VAL A 744 1.84 25.97 65.35
CA VAL A 744 2.61 24.75 65.51
C VAL A 744 3.95 25.00 64.82
N VAL A 745 4.98 25.28 65.61
CA VAL A 745 6.37 25.23 65.16
C VAL A 745 6.65 23.77 64.84
N LEU A 746 6.37 23.36 63.61
CA LEU A 746 6.99 22.18 63.03
C LEU A 746 8.50 22.41 63.13
N GLY A 747 9.13 21.74 64.08
CA GLY A 747 10.56 21.83 64.30
C GLY A 747 11.27 21.71 62.96
N THR A 748 12.21 22.63 62.72
CA THR A 748 13.13 22.59 61.59
C THR A 748 13.79 21.21 61.56
N VAL A 749 13.21 20.30 60.80
CA VAL A 749 13.91 19.14 60.29
C VAL A 749 15.04 19.75 59.49
N ALA A 750 16.29 19.48 59.87
CA ALA A 750 17.47 19.85 59.10
C ALA A 750 17.30 19.30 57.68
N GLY A 751 16.73 20.12 56.80
CA GLY A 751 16.33 19.74 55.45
C GLY A 751 17.58 19.39 54.66
N ALA A 752 17.55 18.26 53.96
CA ALA A 752 18.55 17.91 52.99
C ALA A 752 18.62 19.04 51.95
N VAL A 753 19.68 19.82 52.06
CA VAL A 753 20.03 20.99 51.26
C VAL A 753 20.13 20.59 49.78
N GLU A 754 19.22 21.09 48.95
CA GLU A 754 19.18 20.84 47.50
C GLU A 754 19.79 22.04 46.74
N THR A 755 20.40 21.76 45.58
CA THR A 755 21.07 22.73 44.70
C THR A 755 20.03 23.63 44.02
N ASP A 756 20.25 24.94 43.98
CA ASP A 756 19.34 25.85 43.25
C ASP A 756 19.47 25.66 41.73
N VAL A 757 18.34 25.60 41.01
CA VAL A 757 18.31 25.31 39.58
C VAL A 757 17.66 26.44 38.79
N VAL A 758 18.34 26.87 37.73
CA VAL A 758 17.89 27.89 36.79
C VAL A 758 17.74 27.25 35.40
N TRP A 759 16.51 27.10 34.95
CA TRP A 759 16.21 26.75 33.56
C TRP A 759 16.43 27.98 32.67
N ALA A 760 17.33 27.88 31.69
CA ALA A 760 17.63 28.97 30.76
C ALA A 760 16.68 29.01 29.54
N THR A 761 15.89 27.97 29.32
CA THR A 761 14.93 27.89 28.21
C THR A 761 13.93 29.04 28.27
N GLY A 762 13.80 29.79 27.17
CA GLY A 762 12.89 30.93 27.07
C GLY A 762 13.31 32.20 27.84
N ARG A 763 14.53 32.24 28.41
CA ARG A 763 15.04 33.39 29.19
C ARG A 763 16.20 34.08 28.47
N SER A 764 16.31 35.40 28.65
CA SER A 764 17.47 36.16 28.16
C SER A 764 18.70 35.90 29.02
N THR A 765 19.90 36.11 28.44
CA THR A 765 21.16 35.97 29.18
C THR A 765 21.19 36.80 30.46
N GLU A 766 20.69 38.03 30.42
CA GLU A 766 20.69 38.92 31.60
C GLU A 766 19.70 38.47 32.70
N GLN A 767 18.57 37.87 32.32
CA GLN A 767 17.65 37.25 33.28
C GLN A 767 18.31 36.06 33.99
N VAL A 768 19.02 35.21 33.25
CA VAL A 768 19.74 34.07 33.82
C VAL A 768 20.83 34.54 34.79
N LEU A 769 21.65 35.52 34.40
CA LEU A 769 22.69 36.09 35.28
C LEU A 769 22.09 36.69 36.55
N THR A 770 20.94 37.37 36.45
CA THR A 770 20.26 37.96 37.62
C THR A 770 19.81 36.88 38.61
N LEU A 771 19.18 35.81 38.13
CA LEU A 771 18.75 34.68 38.97
C LEU A 771 19.94 33.99 39.63
N VAL A 772 21.05 33.82 38.90
CA VAL A 772 22.28 33.24 39.46
C VAL A 772 22.88 34.12 40.55
N ARG A 773 22.90 35.46 40.37
CA ARG A 773 23.37 36.40 41.41
C ARG A 773 22.53 36.32 42.67
N GLU A 774 21.21 36.23 42.53
CA GLU A 774 20.28 36.15 43.65
C GLU A 774 20.48 34.85 44.43
N ALA A 775 20.48 33.71 43.73
CA ALA A 775 20.70 32.41 44.35
C ALA A 775 22.08 32.32 45.04
N ARG A 776 23.15 32.84 44.42
CA ARG A 776 24.49 32.88 45.04
C ARG A 776 24.58 33.79 46.26
N ARG A 777 23.78 34.87 46.32
CA ARG A 777 23.71 35.73 47.51
C ARG A 777 22.98 35.06 48.66
N GLU A 778 21.90 34.34 48.35
CA GLU A 778 21.09 33.62 49.35
C GLU A 778 21.83 32.38 49.88
N HIS A 779 22.54 31.66 48.99
CA HIS A 779 23.23 30.41 49.30
C HIS A 779 24.67 30.38 48.74
N PRO A 780 25.62 31.13 49.34
CA PRO A 780 27.00 31.25 48.83
C PRO A 780 27.81 29.94 48.94
N ASP A 781 27.42 29.03 49.82
CA ASP A 781 28.13 27.76 50.04
C ASP A 781 27.66 26.63 49.10
N ARG A 782 26.82 26.92 48.11
CA ARG A 782 26.23 25.92 47.20
C ARG A 782 26.39 26.31 45.74
N PRO A 783 26.50 25.34 44.83
CA PRO A 783 26.48 25.64 43.41
C PRO A 783 25.06 26.02 42.99
N VAL A 784 24.94 26.92 42.02
CA VAL A 784 23.69 27.19 41.29
C VAL A 784 23.82 26.51 39.93
N LEU A 785 22.91 25.62 39.63
CA LEU A 785 22.90 24.82 38.40
C LEU A 785 22.07 25.53 37.33
N VAL A 786 22.66 25.81 36.18
CA VAL A 786 21.99 26.37 35.01
C VAL A 786 21.90 25.31 33.92
N LEU A 787 20.69 25.01 33.46
CA LEU A 787 20.42 23.96 32.46
C LEU A 787 19.85 24.55 31.17
N ARG A 788 20.15 23.88 30.05
CA ARG A 788 19.63 24.18 28.70
C ARG A 788 19.92 25.62 28.26
N ALA A 789 21.15 26.08 28.53
CA ALA A 789 21.61 27.42 28.22
C ALA A 789 22.26 27.49 26.83
N VAL A 790 21.94 28.55 26.09
CA VAL A 790 22.62 28.86 24.83
C VAL A 790 24.10 29.21 25.05
N PRO A 791 24.99 28.97 24.07
CA PRO A 791 26.43 29.21 24.21
C PRO A 791 26.79 30.62 24.69
N GLU A 792 26.05 31.64 24.27
CA GLU A 792 26.25 33.03 24.69
C GLU A 792 26.05 33.21 26.20
N THR A 793 25.01 32.57 26.75
CA THR A 793 24.71 32.61 28.19
C THR A 793 25.77 31.85 29.00
N LEU A 794 26.23 30.73 28.48
CA LEU A 794 27.32 29.95 29.05
C LEU A 794 28.61 30.77 29.14
N VAL A 795 29.00 31.45 28.06
CA VAL A 795 30.17 32.35 28.03
C VAL A 795 29.99 33.53 28.98
N ALA A 796 28.78 34.10 29.06
CA ALA A 796 28.49 35.20 29.96
C ALA A 796 28.63 34.79 31.44
N LEU A 797 28.12 33.61 31.83
CA LEU A 797 28.28 33.05 33.18
C LEU A 797 29.76 32.87 33.53
N ALA A 798 30.56 32.31 32.61
CA ALA A 798 31.99 32.13 32.81
C ALA A 798 32.76 33.45 32.92
N THR A 799 32.35 34.46 32.14
CA THR A 799 32.98 35.78 32.14
C THR A 799 32.69 36.53 33.44
N GLU A 800 31.47 36.41 33.97
CA GLU A 800 31.04 37.12 35.17
C GLU A 800 31.53 36.45 36.46
N HIS A 801 31.43 35.13 36.56
CA HIS A 801 31.72 34.37 37.78
C HIS A 801 33.08 33.67 37.76
N GLY A 802 33.82 33.75 36.64
CA GLY A 802 35.21 33.31 36.55
C GLY A 802 35.43 31.86 36.99
N GLY A 803 36.50 31.63 37.76
CA GLY A 803 36.96 30.31 38.21
C GLY A 803 36.01 29.55 39.16
N GLU A 804 34.87 30.13 39.53
CA GLU A 804 33.79 29.43 40.26
C GLU A 804 32.77 28.78 39.30
N THR A 805 32.96 28.86 37.98
CA THR A 805 32.04 28.30 36.99
C THR A 805 32.59 26.98 36.44
N THR A 806 31.85 25.90 36.63
CA THR A 806 32.07 24.62 35.95
C THR A 806 31.06 24.50 34.81
N MET A 807 31.50 24.07 33.63
CA MET A 807 30.63 24.03 32.44
C MET A 807 30.77 22.72 31.69
N ASP A 808 29.70 22.29 31.04
CA ASP A 808 29.70 21.18 30.11
C ASP A 808 28.93 21.57 28.85
N ALA A 809 29.65 21.66 27.74
CA ALA A 809 29.10 22.08 26.46
C ALA A 809 28.14 21.03 25.87
N ALA A 810 28.39 19.74 26.11
CA ALA A 810 27.50 18.67 25.64
C ALA A 810 26.17 18.68 26.40
N ALA A 811 26.21 19.01 27.70
CA ALA A 811 25.03 19.18 28.54
C ALA A 811 24.29 20.51 28.32
N SER A 812 24.88 21.46 27.56
CA SER A 812 24.42 22.86 27.50
C SER A 812 24.16 23.45 28.90
N ALA A 813 25.06 23.17 29.84
CA ALA A 813 24.86 23.44 31.26
C ALA A 813 26.09 24.05 31.93
N ALA A 814 25.85 24.79 33.03
CA ALA A 814 26.87 25.36 33.88
C ALA A 814 26.48 25.24 35.35
N ALA A 815 27.47 25.20 36.24
CA ALA A 815 27.30 25.30 37.67
C ALA A 815 28.19 26.44 38.18
N VAL A 816 27.59 27.38 38.91
CA VAL A 816 28.29 28.54 39.47
C VAL A 816 28.36 28.37 40.99
N GLY A 817 29.56 28.28 41.54
CA GLY A 817 29.81 28.09 42.98
C GLY A 817 30.53 26.78 43.32
N PRO A 818 30.75 26.49 44.62
CA PRO A 818 31.55 25.36 45.04
C PRO A 818 30.84 24.03 44.75
N VAL A 819 31.48 23.16 43.98
CA VAL A 819 30.98 21.79 43.71
C VAL A 819 31.33 20.90 44.92
N PRO A 820 30.38 20.14 45.48
CA PRO A 820 30.61 19.28 46.64
C PRO A 820 31.57 18.13 46.32
N GLU A 821 32.27 17.62 47.34
CA GLU A 821 33.10 16.42 47.21
C GLU A 821 32.24 15.21 46.83
N PRO A 822 32.68 14.38 45.86
CA PRO A 822 31.90 13.27 45.36
C PRO A 822 31.78 12.14 46.40
N SER A 823 30.57 11.62 46.58
CA SER A 823 30.29 10.44 47.41
C SER A 823 29.41 9.45 46.65
N GLY A 824 29.89 8.22 46.49
CA GLY A 824 29.26 7.21 45.62
C GLY A 824 29.47 7.48 44.13
N ARG A 825 29.17 6.47 43.30
CA ARG A 825 29.37 6.51 41.85
C ARG A 825 28.09 6.27 41.06
N VAL A 826 27.86 7.12 40.06
CA VAL A 826 26.78 6.98 39.06
C VAL A 826 27.40 6.68 37.70
N THR A 827 26.86 5.68 37.00
CA THR A 827 27.26 5.39 35.62
C THR A 827 26.12 5.72 34.68
N VAL A 828 26.38 6.56 33.68
CA VAL A 828 25.41 6.99 32.66
C VAL A 828 25.71 6.28 31.34
N LEU A 829 24.76 5.48 30.88
CA LEU A 829 24.81 4.78 29.60
C LEU A 829 23.96 5.53 28.57
N CYS A 830 24.55 5.84 27.43
CA CYS A 830 23.87 6.51 26.32
C CYS A 830 23.75 5.53 25.15
N SER A 831 22.52 5.33 24.64
CA SER A 831 22.27 4.36 23.56
C SER A 831 23.01 4.73 22.29
N GLY A 832 22.84 5.97 21.81
CA GLY A 832 23.56 6.48 20.64
C GLY A 832 23.78 7.99 20.67
N GLY A 833 24.53 8.50 19.69
CA GLY A 833 24.90 9.93 19.59
C GLY A 833 23.75 10.94 19.67
N ALA A 834 22.54 10.58 19.24
CA ALA A 834 21.37 11.47 19.34
C ALA A 834 20.93 11.71 20.80
N ASP A 835 21.15 10.73 21.68
CA ASP A 835 20.78 10.79 23.10
C ASP A 835 21.84 11.53 23.96
N THR A 836 22.96 11.91 23.35
CA THR A 836 24.13 12.51 24.02
C THR A 836 23.80 13.77 24.83
N PRO A 837 22.97 14.72 24.36
CA PRO A 837 22.66 15.92 25.15
C PRO A 837 21.96 15.58 26.47
N VAL A 838 21.03 14.63 26.47
CA VAL A 838 20.29 14.20 27.67
C VAL A 838 21.19 13.39 28.60
N ALA A 839 22.04 12.52 28.04
CA ALA A 839 23.03 11.77 28.82
C ALA A 839 24.09 12.69 29.45
N ALA A 840 24.54 13.72 28.73
CA ALA A 840 25.44 14.73 29.25
C ALA A 840 24.77 15.58 30.34
N GLU A 841 23.49 15.96 30.17
CA GLU A 841 22.69 16.63 31.21
C GLU A 841 22.64 15.79 32.49
N ALA A 842 22.24 14.51 32.40
CA ALA A 842 22.17 13.62 33.56
C ALA A 842 23.53 13.43 34.25
N ALA A 843 24.60 13.25 33.47
CA ALA A 843 25.96 13.09 33.98
C ALA A 843 26.47 14.37 34.68
N PHE A 844 26.22 15.54 34.09
CA PHE A 844 26.61 16.81 34.66
C PHE A 844 25.86 17.07 35.96
N VAL A 845 24.53 16.86 35.98
CA VAL A 845 23.69 17.05 37.15
C VAL A 845 24.09 16.14 38.31
N ALA A 846 24.34 14.85 38.03
CA ALA A 846 24.80 13.91 39.06
C ALA A 846 26.14 14.36 39.68
N ARG A 847 27.09 14.83 38.85
CA ARG A 847 28.38 15.34 39.30
C ARG A 847 28.21 16.57 40.22
N ILE A 848 27.40 17.53 39.81
CA ILE A 848 27.15 18.76 40.61
C ILE A 848 26.38 18.44 41.89
N ALA A 849 25.55 17.39 41.89
CA ALA A 849 24.90 16.88 43.09
C ALA A 849 25.86 16.14 44.05
N GLY A 850 27.14 15.96 43.69
CA GLY A 850 28.18 15.41 44.58
C GLY A 850 28.36 13.90 44.46
N THR A 851 28.40 13.37 43.24
CA THR A 851 28.80 11.96 42.97
C THR A 851 29.92 11.88 41.95
N GLU A 852 30.68 10.80 42.01
CA GLU A 852 31.55 10.43 40.89
C GLU A 852 30.68 9.97 39.72
N VAL A 853 31.02 10.37 38.49
CA VAL A 853 30.22 10.05 37.31
C VAL A 853 31.09 9.47 36.20
N VAL A 854 30.71 8.30 35.71
CA VAL A 854 31.28 7.67 34.52
C VAL A 854 30.21 7.70 33.42
N ARG A 855 30.55 8.23 32.23
CA ARG A 855 29.65 8.25 31.07
C ARG A 855 30.19 7.34 29.97
N ILE A 856 29.32 6.48 29.44
CA ILE A 856 29.63 5.54 28.37
C ILE A 856 28.65 5.82 27.22
N ASP A 857 29.20 6.17 26.06
CA ASP A 857 28.42 6.50 24.87
C ASP A 857 28.42 5.36 23.85
N ASP A 858 27.43 5.37 22.94
CA ASP A 858 27.25 4.43 21.83
C ASP A 858 27.21 2.95 22.25
N VAL A 859 26.32 2.63 23.20
CA VAL A 859 26.12 1.28 23.75
C VAL A 859 25.29 0.37 22.80
N ALA A 860 24.62 0.96 21.80
CA ALA A 860 23.83 0.34 20.74
C ALA A 860 24.51 -0.76 19.90
N GLY A 861 23.71 -1.68 19.35
CA GLY A 861 24.09 -2.58 18.24
C GLY A 861 25.26 -3.55 18.49
N SER A 862 26.30 -3.51 17.65
CA SER A 862 27.40 -4.50 17.67
C SER A 862 28.33 -4.37 18.90
N ARG A 863 28.26 -3.26 19.64
CA ARG A 863 29.09 -2.98 20.82
C ARG A 863 28.48 -3.45 22.13
N THR A 864 27.17 -3.73 22.15
CA THR A 864 26.45 -4.16 23.36
C THR A 864 27.02 -5.49 23.88
N ARG A 865 27.41 -6.42 22.98
CA ARG A 865 28.10 -7.68 23.36
C ARG A 865 29.44 -7.48 24.08
N ASN A 866 30.21 -6.46 23.71
CA ASN A 866 31.52 -6.20 24.33
C ASN A 866 31.38 -5.51 25.68
N LEU A 867 30.41 -4.61 25.83
CA LEU A 867 30.11 -3.98 27.13
C LEU A 867 29.64 -5.02 28.15
N PHE A 868 28.81 -5.99 27.73
CA PHE A 868 28.31 -7.05 28.62
C PHE A 868 29.29 -8.20 28.87
N ALA A 869 30.38 -8.29 28.10
CA ALA A 869 31.45 -9.25 28.35
C ALA A 869 32.34 -8.84 29.54
N ASP A 870 32.39 -7.54 29.85
CA ASP A 870 33.16 -6.98 30.96
C ASP A 870 32.24 -6.56 32.11
N ARG A 871 31.92 -7.52 33.00
CA ARG A 871 31.04 -7.28 34.16
C ARG A 871 31.59 -6.23 35.14
N THR A 872 32.88 -5.90 35.05
CA THR A 872 33.53 -4.93 35.95
C THR A 872 33.00 -3.51 35.82
N VAL A 873 32.32 -3.19 34.71
CA VAL A 873 31.66 -1.89 34.48
C VAL A 873 30.54 -1.64 35.49
N PHE A 874 29.88 -2.70 35.98
CA PHE A 874 28.78 -2.60 36.93
C PHE A 874 29.23 -2.75 38.40
N ASP A 875 30.36 -3.42 38.64
CA ASP A 875 30.82 -3.80 39.98
C ASP A 875 31.17 -2.61 40.90
N ASP A 876 31.50 -1.44 40.33
CA ASP A 876 31.84 -0.21 41.07
C ASP A 876 30.83 0.93 40.87
N THR A 877 29.59 0.60 40.48
CA THR A 877 28.51 1.58 40.28
C THR A 877 27.42 1.43 41.35
N ASP A 878 27.06 2.53 42.02
CA ASP A 878 25.99 2.53 43.03
C ASP A 878 24.59 2.79 42.43
N CYS A 879 24.51 3.45 41.27
CA CYS A 879 23.27 3.64 40.51
C CYS A 879 23.55 3.86 39.02
N LEU A 880 22.73 3.27 38.15
CA LEU A 880 22.82 3.39 36.70
C LEU A 880 21.77 4.36 36.17
N VAL A 881 22.16 5.20 35.20
CA VAL A 881 21.23 5.97 34.38
C VAL A 881 21.34 5.47 32.95
N VAL A 882 20.24 5.01 32.36
CA VAL A 882 20.21 4.53 30.98
C VAL A 882 19.38 5.50 30.16
N VAL A 883 20.03 6.20 29.24
CA VAL A 883 19.41 7.20 28.36
C VAL A 883 19.27 6.60 26.96
N ALA A 884 18.03 6.40 26.53
CA ALA A 884 17.74 5.74 25.26
C ALA A 884 16.41 6.19 24.67
N GLY A 885 16.41 6.48 23.36
CA GLY A 885 15.19 6.75 22.60
C GLY A 885 14.86 5.60 21.64
N MET A 886 15.62 5.49 20.55
CA MET A 886 15.37 4.52 19.47
C MET A 886 15.54 3.05 19.91
N GLU A 887 16.36 2.80 20.92
CA GLU A 887 16.61 1.47 21.49
C GLU A 887 16.20 1.40 22.96
N ALA A 888 14.98 1.86 23.27
CA ALA A 888 14.45 1.92 24.63
C ALA A 888 14.50 0.58 25.39
N SER A 889 14.52 -0.56 24.67
CA SER A 889 14.71 -1.90 25.25
C SER A 889 16.08 -2.11 25.91
N LEU A 890 17.07 -1.24 25.64
CA LEU A 890 18.37 -1.27 26.31
C LEU A 890 18.24 -1.11 27.82
N ALA A 891 17.35 -0.24 28.30
CA ALA A 891 17.12 -0.04 29.73
C ALA A 891 16.60 -1.31 30.41
N THR A 892 15.62 -1.97 29.78
CA THR A 892 15.07 -3.27 30.19
C THR A 892 16.15 -4.35 30.22
N MET A 893 16.97 -4.42 29.17
CA MET A 893 18.06 -5.38 29.07
C MET A 893 19.10 -5.18 30.16
N VAL A 894 19.57 -3.94 30.37
CA VAL A 894 20.53 -3.60 31.42
C VAL A 894 19.97 -3.94 32.80
N GLY A 895 18.72 -3.55 33.09
CA GLY A 895 18.08 -3.82 34.39
C GLY A 895 17.88 -5.32 34.65
N SER A 896 17.74 -6.16 33.62
CA SER A 896 17.68 -7.62 33.80
C SER A 896 19.02 -8.29 34.10
N LEU A 897 20.13 -7.59 33.87
CA LEU A 897 21.49 -8.13 33.94
C LEU A 897 22.30 -7.64 35.15
N THR A 898 21.73 -6.73 35.96
CA THR A 898 22.42 -6.09 37.09
C THR A 898 21.51 -5.98 38.31
N ASP A 899 22.10 -6.06 39.50
CA ASP A 899 21.42 -5.80 40.78
C ASP A 899 21.52 -4.31 41.19
N VAL A 900 22.21 -3.48 40.39
CA VAL A 900 22.36 -2.05 40.61
C VAL A 900 21.06 -1.32 40.23
N PRO A 901 20.53 -0.39 41.06
CA PRO A 901 19.32 0.36 40.71
C PRO A 901 19.47 1.14 39.40
N VAL A 902 18.47 1.04 38.52
CA VAL A 902 18.47 1.66 37.19
C VAL A 902 17.45 2.78 37.11
N VAL A 903 17.86 3.94 36.60
CA VAL A 903 17.00 5.04 36.17
C VAL A 903 16.98 5.08 34.64
N ALA A 904 15.87 4.68 34.05
CA ALA A 904 15.65 4.74 32.62
C ALA A 904 15.18 6.15 32.23
N VAL A 905 15.81 6.76 31.23
CA VAL A 905 15.49 8.10 30.73
C VAL A 905 15.12 7.98 29.26
N PRO A 906 13.82 8.04 28.94
CA PRO A 906 13.40 8.08 27.56
C PRO A 906 13.81 9.42 26.95
N THR A 907 14.26 9.40 25.70
CA THR A 907 14.58 10.62 24.95
C THR A 907 13.58 10.85 23.83
N SER A 908 13.38 12.11 23.45
CA SER A 908 12.58 12.48 22.28
C SER A 908 13.28 12.13 20.96
N THR A 909 14.57 11.77 21.02
CA THR A 909 15.40 11.38 19.88
C THR A 909 15.15 9.91 19.49
N GLY A 910 14.41 9.69 18.40
CA GLY A 910 14.01 8.36 17.92
C GLY A 910 13.41 8.39 16.52
N GLN A 911 12.70 7.34 16.11
CA GLN A 911 11.88 7.44 14.88
C GLN A 911 10.80 8.53 15.06
N PRO A 912 10.51 9.35 14.04
CA PRO A 912 9.49 10.40 14.11
C PRO A 912 8.12 9.89 14.59
N SER A 913 7.81 8.63 14.27
CA SER A 913 6.62 7.89 14.72
C SER A 913 6.53 7.64 16.24
N ALA A 914 7.56 7.97 17.02
CA ALA A 914 7.59 7.78 18.47
C ALA A 914 7.00 8.96 19.28
N PHE A 915 6.34 9.93 18.62
CA PHE A 915 5.64 11.08 19.24
C PHE A 915 6.51 11.82 20.27
N GLY A 916 7.71 12.24 19.86
CA GLY A 916 8.60 12.99 20.74
C GLY A 916 9.07 12.22 21.98
N GLY A 917 9.23 10.89 21.89
CA GLY A 917 9.77 10.05 22.96
C GLY A 917 8.72 9.23 23.73
N LEU A 918 7.43 9.36 23.40
CA LEU A 918 6.35 8.60 24.03
C LEU A 918 6.49 7.09 23.82
N GLY A 919 6.94 6.65 22.64
CA GLY A 919 7.21 5.23 22.39
C GLY A 919 8.29 4.66 23.31
N ALA A 920 9.38 5.41 23.52
CA ALA A 920 10.45 5.04 24.44
C ALA A 920 9.94 5.01 25.90
N LEU A 921 9.16 6.02 26.28
CA LEU A 921 8.54 6.10 27.60
C LEU A 921 7.64 4.89 27.88
N MET A 922 6.73 4.55 26.95
CA MET A 922 5.82 3.41 27.10
C MET A 922 6.58 2.08 27.15
N THR A 923 7.64 1.93 26.34
CA THR A 923 8.51 0.75 26.36
C THR A 923 9.17 0.57 27.73
N MET A 924 9.70 1.64 28.32
CA MET A 924 10.36 1.59 29.63
C MET A 924 9.36 1.43 30.79
N LEU A 925 8.18 2.06 30.71
CA LEU A 925 7.15 1.99 31.76
C LEU A 925 6.46 0.61 31.82
N THR A 926 6.24 -0.03 30.67
CA THR A 926 5.58 -1.35 30.60
C THR A 926 6.53 -2.50 30.86
N ALA A 927 7.85 -2.25 30.90
CA ALA A 927 8.84 -3.26 31.19
C ALA A 927 8.74 -3.76 32.64
N ALA A 928 8.49 -5.06 32.82
CA ALA A 928 8.44 -5.71 34.12
C ALA A 928 9.86 -5.99 34.72
N THR A 929 10.79 -5.03 34.59
CA THR A 929 12.17 -5.19 35.05
C THR A 929 12.30 -4.74 36.50
N PRO A 930 12.66 -5.63 37.44
CA PRO A 930 12.83 -5.25 38.84
C PRO A 930 13.99 -4.27 39.03
N GLY A 931 13.88 -3.34 39.98
CA GLY A 931 14.95 -2.39 40.30
C GLY A 931 15.11 -1.22 39.31
N MET A 932 14.23 -1.11 38.31
CA MET A 932 14.19 -0.02 37.34
C MET A 932 13.12 1.01 37.68
N THR A 933 13.45 2.29 37.56
CA THR A 933 12.49 3.42 37.58
C THR A 933 12.62 4.23 36.30
N VAL A 934 11.55 4.91 35.88
CA VAL A 934 11.51 5.63 34.60
C VAL A 934 11.32 7.12 34.86
N SER A 935 12.19 7.94 34.30
CA SER A 935 12.11 9.39 34.31
C SER A 935 11.17 9.90 33.20
N ASN A 936 10.82 11.18 33.25
CA ASN A 936 10.10 11.81 32.13
C ASN A 936 11.00 11.95 30.89
N ILE A 937 10.40 12.20 29.74
CA ILE A 937 11.11 12.37 28.46
C ILE A 937 12.09 13.53 28.55
N ASP A 938 13.32 13.31 28.07
CA ASP A 938 14.44 14.27 28.06
C ASP A 938 14.78 14.86 29.43
N ASN A 939 14.39 14.18 30.52
CA ASN A 939 14.57 14.67 31.88
C ASN A 939 15.85 14.10 32.50
N GLY A 940 16.99 14.51 31.95
CA GLY A 940 18.32 14.18 32.45
C GLY A 940 18.55 14.76 33.85
N TYR A 941 18.00 15.95 34.13
CA TYR A 941 18.03 16.56 35.47
C TYR A 941 17.49 15.65 36.59
N SER A 942 16.23 15.23 36.47
CA SER A 942 15.59 14.45 37.54
C SER A 942 16.26 13.09 37.70
N ALA A 943 16.68 12.50 36.58
CA ALA A 943 17.42 11.24 36.57
C ALA A 943 18.78 11.36 37.27
N GLY A 944 19.55 12.42 36.95
CA GLY A 944 20.83 12.71 37.58
C GLY A 944 20.72 12.98 39.08
N VAL A 945 19.73 13.78 39.50
CA VAL A 945 19.48 14.05 40.94
C VAL A 945 19.09 12.78 41.68
N PHE A 946 18.17 11.99 41.12
CA PHE A 946 17.72 10.74 41.73
C PHE A 946 18.87 9.74 41.86
N ALA A 947 19.60 9.49 40.78
CA ALA A 947 20.74 8.59 40.78
C ALA A 947 21.82 9.03 41.77
N ALA A 948 22.09 10.33 41.84
CA ALA A 948 23.05 10.89 42.78
C ALA A 948 22.60 10.71 44.25
N ARG A 949 21.30 10.85 44.54
CA ARG A 949 20.75 10.60 45.88
C ARG A 949 20.86 9.13 46.28
N VAL A 950 20.62 8.21 45.35
CA VAL A 950 20.79 6.77 45.58
C VAL A 950 22.27 6.48 45.89
N ALA A 951 23.18 6.93 45.02
CA ALA A 951 24.61 6.70 45.18
C ALA A 951 25.19 7.30 46.48
N ARG A 952 24.82 8.54 46.85
CA ARG A 952 25.28 9.16 48.11
C ARG A 952 24.76 8.45 49.37
N ARG A 953 23.61 7.77 49.29
CA ARG A 953 23.11 6.95 50.41
C ARG A 953 23.88 5.65 50.51
N SER A 954 24.16 4.99 49.39
CA SER A 954 24.99 3.77 49.35
C SER A 954 26.43 4.03 49.81
N GLY A 955 27.01 5.16 49.43
CA GLY A 955 28.36 5.59 49.82
C GLY A 955 28.50 6.03 51.28
N ARG A 956 27.40 6.27 52.01
CA ARG A 956 27.42 6.55 53.47
C ARG A 956 27.52 5.29 54.33
N THR A 957 27.27 4.13 53.73
CA THR A 957 27.32 2.82 54.38
C THR A 957 28.62 2.04 54.11
N ARG A 958 29.45 2.50 53.16
CA ARG A 958 30.85 2.10 53.01
C ARG A 958 31.73 3.02 53.86
#